data_AF-A0A8H4YC83-F1
#
_entry.id   AF-A0A8H4YC83-F1
#
_cell.length_a   1.000
_cell.length_b   1.000
_cell.length_c   1.000
_cell.angle_alpha   90.00
_cell.angle_beta   90.00
_cell.angle_gamma   90.00
#
_symmetry.space_group_name_H-M   'P 1'
#
loop_
_entity.id
_entity.type
_entity.pdbx_description
1 polymer ?
#
loop_
_entity_poly.entity_id
_entity_poly.type
_entity_poly.pdbx_seq_one_letter_code
_entity_poly.pdbx_strand_id
1 'polypeptide(L)'
;MNQDPLASLVSRINRQGRTFIAVAAGNNGRNGTWSAAAPDGGGKDMFAVGSFDLDRSYSVLRPGQAVTGRESRLQANFTWNPPTWTAWFDNSIPESLQLIALTEDPNVPNDACEKIARNPGLYLDKMVLIRRGGCLLKDKIQNIARAGGQYVLVYDNQPGPVFDLEIRLRGITGGGSISAETGNMLLSLLKESRNVRLRLGASLALPSVMVSQPNLQTAGKVSTFSTWESAAGGSRKKNNKAKISETTVLFNDTEFSRQTQHFTVTNMGKEVVEYNMSTTSAATILSLSSSGRWPVPMTPTLNAERAIMGFIKALKPLQPVDVAVTITINRSGSRGAISGSTTGLPRLVLTAGQYATVGITPNLSLVESSGHLCPLCSGFVTLTSPDGLEQRVSYAGIACRVRDMPTLSPALNTTFLAAATRQDVFMAKHEGRQLQRAPPGTSFVLPKLQDPMDPVAYASVLLPTIQLHLSMHTRAIMFELAPVADRRQLTPLFTRDISRRIGGYGRVETHYFHWTGILPNGSWAVPGDYQVRISTLRLYGDINNNSHYRDALTTDSFEIRYREPMMNLQELAMGHARYGHVCSMLTRSQRRHCWFDLDVLCLLDGVSAGQYFYAGLLQLDAVNEECYCDGVLHRCYDSLGRWGLPISMASEAFLVVIFILAAFMPGNPNPTAPEMNWNILMHGAPALFSLVYYVFRGAHRYEGPVAYVRRLEHCLLGL
;
A
#
# COMPACT_ATOMS: atom_id res chain seq x y z
N MET A 1 -3.84 2.21 -20.23
CA MET A 1 -3.10 1.80 -19.02
C MET A 1 -3.01 0.26 -18.87
N ASN A 2 -3.30 -0.55 -19.91
CA ASN A 2 -3.32 -2.02 -19.85
C ASN A 2 -1.92 -2.67 -19.85
N GLN A 3 -1.07 -2.41 -18.86
CA GLN A 3 0.23 -3.10 -18.76
C GLN A 3 0.45 -3.79 -17.40
N ASP A 4 -0.54 -3.79 -16.53
CA ASP A 4 -0.50 -4.60 -15.32
C ASP A 4 -1.05 -6.01 -15.59
N PRO A 5 -0.25 -7.08 -15.40
CA PRO A 5 -0.67 -8.45 -15.64
C PRO A 5 -1.84 -8.88 -14.75
N LEU A 6 -1.88 -8.40 -13.50
CA LEU A 6 -2.92 -8.73 -12.53
C LEU A 6 -4.26 -8.10 -12.92
N ALA A 7 -4.27 -6.81 -13.27
CA ALA A 7 -5.47 -6.13 -13.76
C ALA A 7 -6.04 -6.78 -15.03
N SER A 8 -5.16 -7.22 -15.92
CA SER A 8 -5.54 -7.95 -17.15
C SER A 8 -6.14 -9.32 -16.83
N LEU A 9 -5.57 -10.04 -15.86
CA LEU A 9 -6.09 -11.32 -15.40
C LEU A 9 -7.48 -11.16 -14.76
N VAL A 10 -7.63 -10.21 -13.83
CA VAL A 10 -8.91 -9.92 -13.16
C VAL A 10 -9.98 -9.53 -14.18
N SER A 11 -9.64 -8.68 -15.16
CA SER A 11 -10.55 -8.31 -16.23
C SER A 11 -11.01 -9.54 -17.05
N ARG A 12 -10.11 -10.47 -17.37
CA ARG A 12 -10.47 -11.71 -18.08
C ARG A 12 -11.40 -12.58 -17.25
N ILE A 13 -11.16 -12.72 -15.95
CA ILE A 13 -12.00 -13.51 -15.03
C ILE A 13 -13.41 -12.91 -14.95
N ASN A 14 -13.52 -11.60 -14.71
CA ASN A 14 -14.81 -10.91 -14.62
C ASN A 14 -15.60 -11.02 -15.93
N ARG A 15 -14.91 -10.96 -17.09
CA ARG A 15 -15.55 -11.10 -18.41
C ARG A 15 -16.13 -12.50 -18.65
N GLN A 16 -15.58 -13.55 -18.04
CA GLN A 16 -16.15 -14.89 -18.13
C GLN A 16 -17.49 -15.01 -17.39
N GLY A 17 -17.81 -14.09 -16.47
CA GLY A 17 -19.10 -14.02 -15.77
C GLY A 17 -19.36 -15.14 -14.76
N ARG A 18 -18.42 -16.08 -14.57
CA ARG A 18 -18.51 -17.18 -13.59
C ARG A 18 -18.10 -16.76 -12.18
N THR A 19 -17.16 -15.82 -12.11
CA THR A 19 -16.59 -15.32 -10.86
C THR A 19 -16.58 -13.80 -10.92
N PHE A 20 -16.97 -13.17 -9.81
CA PHE A 20 -16.98 -11.73 -9.64
C PHE A 20 -15.84 -11.34 -8.71
N ILE A 21 -14.89 -10.55 -9.22
CA ILE A 21 -13.77 -10.00 -8.46
C ILE A 21 -13.95 -8.48 -8.42
N ALA A 22 -14.11 -7.97 -7.20
CA ALA A 22 -14.02 -6.55 -6.89
C ALA A 22 -12.68 -6.25 -6.21
N VAL A 23 -12.15 -5.06 -6.46
CA VAL A 23 -10.86 -4.59 -5.94
C VAL A 23 -11.11 -3.29 -5.21
N ALA A 24 -10.48 -3.09 -4.06
CA ALA A 24 -10.54 -1.79 -3.37
C ALA A 24 -9.84 -0.73 -4.22
N ALA A 25 -10.42 0.48 -4.34
CA ALA A 25 -9.78 1.61 -5.03
C ALA A 25 -8.50 2.09 -4.31
N GLY A 26 -8.26 1.64 -3.08
CA GLY A 26 -7.08 2.02 -2.29
C GLY A 26 -7.30 3.25 -1.42
N ASN A 27 -6.24 3.59 -0.67
CA ASN A 27 -6.27 4.56 0.42
C ASN A 27 -5.44 5.83 0.12
N ASN A 28 -5.32 6.21 -1.15
CA ASN A 28 -4.46 7.31 -1.60
C ASN A 28 -5.23 8.61 -1.89
N GLY A 29 -6.47 8.72 -1.40
CA GLY A 29 -7.37 9.83 -1.72
C GLY A 29 -6.82 11.22 -1.40
N ARG A 30 -5.99 11.29 -0.36
CA ARG A 30 -5.31 12.51 0.08
C ARG A 30 -4.37 13.10 -0.98
N ASN A 31 -3.84 12.26 -1.88
CA ASN A 31 -2.90 12.68 -2.92
C ASN A 31 -3.60 13.40 -4.09
N GLY A 32 -4.93 13.43 -4.14
CA GLY A 32 -5.71 14.02 -5.22
C GLY A 32 -5.97 13.04 -6.37
N THR A 33 -6.39 13.57 -7.53
CA THR A 33 -6.72 12.78 -8.73
C THR A 33 -5.51 11.99 -9.27
N TRP A 34 -5.77 10.88 -9.96
CA TRP A 34 -4.72 9.98 -10.51
C TRP A 34 -3.81 9.37 -9.44
N SER A 35 -4.38 8.99 -8.30
CA SER A 35 -3.68 8.33 -7.19
C SER A 35 -3.95 6.81 -7.12
N ALA A 36 -4.74 6.28 -8.06
CA ALA A 36 -4.97 4.86 -8.22
C ALA A 36 -3.72 4.11 -8.65
N ALA A 37 -3.60 2.88 -8.15
CA ALA A 37 -2.46 2.02 -8.33
C ALA A 37 -2.92 0.58 -8.54
N ALA A 38 -2.44 -0.01 -9.64
CA ALA A 38 -2.86 -1.33 -10.09
C ALA A 38 -2.97 -2.36 -8.94
N PRO A 39 -4.03 -3.20 -8.94
CA PRO A 39 -4.85 -3.48 -10.11
C PRO A 39 -6.05 -2.53 -10.33
N ASP A 40 -6.42 -1.68 -9.37
CA ASP A 40 -7.64 -0.83 -9.41
C ASP A 40 -7.91 -0.09 -10.73
N GLY A 41 -6.94 0.65 -11.27
CA GLY A 41 -7.03 1.50 -12.45
C GLY A 41 -6.42 0.90 -13.71
N GLY A 42 -6.15 -0.42 -13.70
CA GLY A 42 -5.41 -1.11 -14.75
C GLY A 42 -6.27 -1.88 -15.78
N GLY A 43 -7.55 -2.13 -15.49
CA GLY A 43 -8.38 -3.08 -16.27
C GLY A 43 -9.78 -2.57 -16.64
N LYS A 44 -10.24 -2.90 -17.85
CA LYS A 44 -11.55 -2.47 -18.40
C LYS A 44 -12.74 -3.11 -17.70
N ASP A 45 -12.62 -4.37 -17.28
CA ASP A 45 -13.69 -5.15 -16.66
C ASP A 45 -13.45 -5.31 -15.15
N MET A 46 -12.97 -4.25 -14.51
CA MET A 46 -12.66 -4.22 -13.09
C MET A 46 -13.70 -3.43 -12.29
N PHE A 47 -14.01 -3.93 -11.10
CA PHE A 47 -14.92 -3.26 -10.17
C PHE A 47 -14.10 -2.65 -9.04
N ALA A 48 -13.66 -1.41 -9.22
CA ALA A 48 -12.98 -0.63 -8.19
C ALA A 48 -13.99 -0.08 -7.17
N VAL A 49 -13.77 -0.36 -5.88
CA VAL A 49 -14.70 -0.04 -4.79
C VAL A 49 -14.11 1.06 -3.92
N GLY A 50 -14.78 2.22 -3.90
CA GLY A 50 -14.47 3.32 -2.98
C GLY A 50 -15.08 3.14 -1.59
N SER A 51 -14.52 3.82 -0.59
CA SER A 51 -14.99 3.81 0.79
C SER A 51 -15.82 5.05 1.11
N PHE A 52 -16.91 4.88 1.86
CA PHE A 52 -17.71 5.96 2.41
C PHE A 52 -18.08 5.67 3.85
N ASP A 53 -18.31 6.73 4.62
CA ASP A 53 -18.55 6.61 6.04
C ASP A 53 -20.04 6.39 6.33
N LEU A 54 -20.35 5.38 7.15
CA LEU A 54 -21.71 5.03 7.56
C LEU A 54 -22.31 6.09 8.48
N ASP A 55 -23.64 6.09 8.58
CA ASP A 55 -24.42 6.94 9.50
C ASP A 55 -24.25 6.54 10.97
N ARG A 56 -23.87 5.29 11.23
CA ARG A 56 -23.54 4.76 12.54
C ARG A 56 -22.20 4.06 12.52
N SER A 57 -21.38 4.36 13.51
CA SER A 57 -20.14 3.63 13.77
C SER A 57 -20.40 2.53 14.79
N TYR A 58 -19.84 1.35 14.54
CA TYR A 58 -19.90 0.20 15.42
C TYR A 58 -18.50 -0.12 15.89
N SER A 59 -18.27 0.02 17.20
CA SER A 59 -16.98 -0.28 17.82
C SER A 59 -17.14 -1.45 18.77
N VAL A 60 -16.21 -2.39 18.70
CA VAL A 60 -16.12 -3.50 19.64
C VAL A 60 -15.21 -3.06 20.77
N LEU A 61 -15.80 -2.62 21.88
CA LEU A 61 -15.07 -2.03 22.99
C LEU A 61 -15.06 -2.98 24.19
N ARG A 62 -14.15 -2.76 25.13
CA ARG A 62 -14.07 -3.51 26.37
C ARG A 62 -14.62 -2.70 27.53
N PRO A 63 -15.30 -3.33 28.50
CA PRO A 63 -15.69 -2.66 29.72
C PRO A 63 -14.46 -2.30 30.55
N GLY A 64 -14.52 -1.14 31.23
CA GLY A 64 -13.54 -0.66 32.19
C GLY A 64 -14.25 0.05 33.34
N GLN A 65 -13.59 0.13 34.49
CA GLN A 65 -14.14 0.81 35.68
C GLN A 65 -13.12 1.78 36.27
N ALA A 66 -13.57 2.98 36.64
CA ALA A 66 -12.79 3.93 37.44
C ALA A 66 -13.34 3.95 38.86
N VAL A 67 -12.46 3.77 39.84
CA VAL A 67 -12.77 3.72 41.27
C VAL A 67 -12.01 4.83 41.99
N THR A 68 -12.70 5.61 42.82
CA THR A 68 -12.07 6.65 43.65
C THR A 68 -12.01 6.24 45.12
N GLY A 69 -10.87 6.51 45.79
CA GLY A 69 -10.69 6.26 47.23
C GLY A 69 -10.40 4.80 47.64
N ARG A 70 -10.33 4.55 48.96
CA ARG A 70 -10.10 3.20 49.55
C ARG A 70 -11.38 2.37 49.69
N GLU A 71 -12.55 3.01 49.65
CA GLU A 71 -13.86 2.36 49.72
C GLU A 71 -14.77 2.95 48.63
N SER A 72 -14.91 2.21 47.53
CA SER A 72 -16.10 1.98 46.69
C SER A 72 -17.22 3.03 46.51
N ARG A 73 -17.04 4.31 46.84
CA ARG A 73 -18.15 5.30 46.88
C ARG A 73 -18.55 5.84 45.52
N LEU A 74 -17.65 5.86 44.55
CA LEU A 74 -17.92 6.25 43.15
C LEU A 74 -17.25 5.25 42.21
N GLN A 75 -18.09 4.47 41.51
CA GLN A 75 -17.68 3.58 40.43
C GLN A 75 -18.23 4.15 39.13
N ALA A 76 -17.35 4.62 38.25
CA ALA A 76 -17.72 5.04 36.91
C ALA A 76 -17.38 3.92 35.92
N ASN A 77 -18.41 3.31 35.34
CA ASN A 77 -18.25 2.33 34.28
C ASN A 77 -18.03 3.06 32.95
N PHE A 78 -17.08 2.58 32.15
CA PHE A 78 -16.82 3.10 30.82
C PHE A 78 -16.41 1.98 29.87
N THR A 79 -16.25 2.34 28.59
CA THR A 79 -15.75 1.44 27.57
C THR A 79 -14.45 1.99 26.99
N TRP A 80 -13.51 1.10 26.68
CA TRP A 80 -12.21 1.45 26.13
C TRP A 80 -11.79 0.46 25.04
N ASN A 81 -10.90 0.90 24.16
CA ASN A 81 -10.37 0.09 23.07
C ASN A 81 -8.91 -0.25 23.35
N PRO A 82 -8.52 -1.53 23.51
CA PRO A 82 -7.12 -1.91 23.60
C PRO A 82 -6.40 -1.73 22.25
N PRO A 83 -5.07 -1.61 22.25
CA PRO A 83 -4.30 -1.45 21.02
C PRO A 83 -4.40 -2.70 20.13
N THR A 84 -4.31 -2.51 18.82
CA THR A 84 -4.51 -3.58 17.84
C THR A 84 -3.43 -4.66 17.89
N TRP A 85 -2.23 -4.36 18.40
CA TRP A 85 -1.14 -5.33 18.56
C TRP A 85 -1.32 -6.30 19.74
N THR A 86 -2.35 -6.12 20.57
CA THR A 86 -2.63 -6.96 21.75
C THR A 86 -3.15 -8.36 21.42
N ALA A 87 -3.60 -8.59 20.18
CA ALA A 87 -4.05 -9.91 19.72
C ALA A 87 -2.90 -10.92 19.54
N TRP A 88 -1.64 -10.45 19.51
CA TRP A 88 -0.47 -11.27 19.20
C TRP A 88 0.63 -11.22 20.27
N PHE A 89 0.47 -10.38 21.31
CA PHE A 89 1.43 -10.21 22.40
C PHE A 89 0.68 -10.04 23.72
N ASP A 90 1.21 -10.63 24.78
CA ASP A 90 0.64 -10.60 26.12
C ASP A 90 0.51 -9.15 26.60
N ASN A 91 -0.69 -8.58 26.47
CA ASN A 91 -0.99 -7.22 26.92
C ASN A 91 -1.20 -7.26 28.43
N SER A 92 -0.09 -7.32 29.16
CA SER A 92 -0.07 -7.49 30.61
C SER A 92 -0.40 -6.16 31.32
N ILE A 93 -1.61 -5.64 31.13
CA ILE A 93 -2.11 -4.51 31.92
C ILE A 93 -2.50 -5.05 33.29
N PRO A 94 -1.94 -4.53 34.40
CA PRO A 94 -2.33 -4.94 35.74
C PRO A 94 -3.84 -4.74 36.00
N GLU A 95 -4.42 -5.55 36.90
CA GLU A 95 -5.86 -5.47 37.23
C GLU A 95 -6.30 -4.09 37.70
N SER A 96 -5.40 -3.35 38.36
CA SER A 96 -5.63 -2.00 38.83
C SER A 96 -4.41 -1.12 38.65
N LEU A 97 -4.56 -0.03 37.90
CA LEU A 97 -3.54 1.00 37.71
C LEU A 97 -4.03 2.33 38.27
N GLN A 98 -3.14 3.10 38.90
CA GLN A 98 -3.46 4.48 39.28
C GLN A 98 -3.50 5.36 38.01
N LEU A 99 -4.56 6.14 37.86
CA LEU A 99 -4.68 7.11 36.78
C LEU A 99 -3.94 8.40 37.13
N ILE A 100 -3.16 8.91 36.20
CA ILE A 100 -2.55 10.23 36.27
C ILE A 100 -2.77 10.99 34.96
N ALA A 101 -2.93 12.30 35.02
CA ALA A 101 -2.97 13.18 33.87
C ALA A 101 -1.82 14.19 33.97
N LEU A 102 -1.26 14.60 32.83
CA LEU A 102 -0.26 15.68 32.81
C LEU A 102 -0.94 17.05 33.04
N THR A 103 -2.19 17.17 32.59
CA THR A 103 -3.05 18.33 32.79
C THR A 103 -4.49 17.86 33.07
N GLU A 104 -5.16 18.54 33.99
CA GLU A 104 -6.58 18.32 34.28
C GLU A 104 -7.50 19.24 33.45
N ASP A 105 -6.92 20.11 32.62
CA ASP A 105 -7.67 20.98 31.70
C ASP A 105 -7.85 20.30 30.33
N PRO A 106 -9.10 19.94 29.95
CA PRO A 106 -9.39 19.27 28.69
C PRO A 106 -9.20 20.17 27.46
N ASN A 107 -8.94 21.47 27.64
CA ASN A 107 -8.79 22.43 26.55
C ASN A 107 -7.34 22.63 26.09
N VAL A 108 -6.36 22.00 26.74
CA VAL A 108 -4.94 22.14 26.37
C VAL A 108 -4.65 21.30 25.11
N PRO A 109 -4.39 21.91 23.94
CA PRO A 109 -4.16 21.15 22.71
C PRO A 109 -2.79 20.47 22.70
N ASN A 110 -1.80 21.00 23.43
CA ASN A 110 -0.39 20.57 23.40
C ASN A 110 -0.03 19.54 24.49
N ASP A 111 -1.01 18.79 24.98
CA ASP A 111 -0.80 17.79 26.03
C ASP A 111 0.27 16.74 25.62
N ALA A 112 1.28 16.50 26.44
CA ALA A 112 2.45 15.65 26.17
C ALA A 112 3.30 15.99 24.92
N CYS A 113 3.13 17.17 24.30
CA CYS A 113 3.89 17.53 23.09
C CYS A 113 5.33 17.96 23.37
N GLU A 114 5.58 18.55 24.53
CA GLU A 114 6.92 18.97 24.95
C GLU A 114 7.68 17.85 25.68
N LYS A 115 9.00 17.99 25.80
CA LYS A 115 9.83 17.02 26.51
C LYS A 115 9.45 16.99 27.99
N ILE A 116 9.04 15.81 28.47
CA ILE A 116 8.68 15.58 29.87
C ILE A 116 9.94 15.16 30.64
N ALA A 117 10.20 15.77 31.79
CA ALA A 117 11.32 15.42 32.65
C ALA A 117 11.18 13.97 33.14
N ARG A 118 12.30 13.22 33.13
CA ARG A 118 12.32 11.83 33.56
C ARG A 118 12.04 11.74 35.06
N ASN A 119 10.92 11.12 35.43
CA ASN A 119 10.53 10.89 36.81
C ASN A 119 9.86 9.51 36.95
N PRO A 120 10.64 8.43 37.04
CA PRO A 120 10.10 7.08 37.08
C PRO A 120 9.11 6.87 38.24
N GLY A 121 9.34 7.46 39.41
CA GLY A 121 8.42 7.32 40.55
C GLY A 121 7.03 7.93 40.33
N LEU A 122 6.91 8.88 39.39
CA LEU A 122 5.62 9.45 39.02
C LEU A 122 4.87 8.58 38.01
N TYR A 123 5.56 7.96 37.04
CA TYR A 123 4.95 7.33 35.87
C TYR A 123 5.02 5.79 35.83
N LEU A 124 5.88 5.16 36.63
CA LEU A 124 6.00 3.71 36.73
C LEU A 124 4.73 3.10 37.34
N ASP A 125 4.21 2.02 36.76
CA ASP A 125 2.97 1.33 37.18
C ASP A 125 1.73 2.25 37.28
N LYS A 126 1.70 3.33 36.50
CA LYS A 126 0.54 4.24 36.39
C LYS A 126 0.11 4.39 34.95
N MET A 127 -1.20 4.58 34.77
CA MET A 127 -1.82 4.85 33.48
C MET A 127 -1.79 6.36 33.23
N VAL A 128 -1.05 6.80 32.21
CA VAL A 128 -0.97 8.22 31.84
C VAL A 128 -2.10 8.55 30.85
N LEU A 129 -3.04 9.39 31.27
CA LEU A 129 -4.11 9.91 30.43
C LEU A 129 -3.59 11.07 29.59
N ILE A 130 -3.75 10.98 28.26
CA ILE A 130 -3.35 12.02 27.32
C ILE A 130 -4.43 12.35 26.29
N ARG A 131 -4.49 13.63 25.92
CA ARG A 131 -5.40 14.16 24.90
C ARG A 131 -4.82 14.06 23.48
N ARG A 132 -5.65 13.64 22.53
CA ARG A 132 -5.33 13.72 21.09
C ARG A 132 -5.25 15.18 20.60
N GLY A 133 -4.46 15.44 19.56
CA GLY A 133 -4.31 16.77 18.93
C GLY A 133 -3.05 17.55 19.31
N GLY A 134 -2.80 18.69 18.68
CA GLY A 134 -1.60 19.53 18.89
C GLY A 134 -0.35 19.06 18.14
N CYS A 135 0.11 17.84 18.41
CA CYS A 135 1.28 17.22 17.78
C CYS A 135 1.00 15.74 17.41
N LEU A 136 1.96 15.07 16.75
CA LEU A 136 1.81 13.66 16.38
C LEU A 136 1.65 12.77 17.62
N LEU A 137 0.72 11.81 17.57
CA LEU A 137 0.47 10.90 18.68
C LEU A 137 1.70 10.06 19.04
N LYS A 138 2.53 9.71 18.04
CA LYS A 138 3.82 9.03 18.22
C LYS A 138 4.75 9.82 19.13
N ASP A 139 4.85 11.13 18.92
CA ASP A 139 5.75 11.99 19.69
C ASP A 139 5.27 12.10 21.15
N LYS A 140 3.96 12.22 21.38
CA LYS A 140 3.36 12.24 22.72
C LYS A 140 3.71 10.97 23.51
N ILE A 141 3.44 9.81 22.92
CA ILE A 141 3.68 8.52 23.59
C ILE A 141 5.19 8.31 23.79
N GLN A 142 6.03 8.74 22.85
CA GLN A 142 7.49 8.68 22.99
C GLN A 142 8.01 9.58 24.12
N ASN A 143 7.43 10.77 24.32
CA ASN A 143 7.79 11.65 25.43
C ASN A 143 7.44 11.01 26.79
N ILE A 144 6.31 10.31 26.89
CA ILE A 144 5.91 9.56 28.10
C ILE A 144 6.84 8.37 28.36
N ALA A 145 7.17 7.61 27.32
CA ALA A 145 8.11 6.49 27.43
C ALA A 145 9.48 6.97 27.93
N ARG A 146 9.97 8.11 27.43
CA ARG A 146 11.22 8.76 27.92
C ARG A 146 11.11 9.24 29.36
N ALA A 147 9.92 9.66 29.79
CA ALA A 147 9.66 10.07 31.18
C ALA A 147 9.66 8.88 32.16
N GLY A 148 9.54 7.65 31.64
CA GLY A 148 9.48 6.39 32.40
C GLY A 148 8.08 5.79 32.51
N GLY A 149 7.10 6.29 31.76
CA GLY A 149 5.75 5.72 31.73
C GLY A 149 5.67 4.47 30.86
N GLN A 150 4.94 3.47 31.35
CA GLN A 150 4.75 2.17 30.67
C GLN A 150 3.34 1.98 30.12
N TYR A 151 2.36 2.70 30.66
CA TYR A 151 0.95 2.55 30.29
C TYR A 151 0.33 3.89 29.87
N VAL A 152 -0.35 3.91 28.72
CA VAL A 152 -0.93 5.14 28.16
C VAL A 152 -2.39 4.95 27.78
N LEU A 153 -3.25 5.86 28.23
CA LEU A 153 -4.65 5.96 27.82
C LEU A 153 -4.86 7.23 27.02
N VAL A 154 -5.34 7.12 25.79
CA VAL A 154 -5.50 8.28 24.89
C VAL A 154 -6.99 8.57 24.68
N TYR A 155 -7.42 9.80 24.95
CA TYR A 155 -8.79 10.21 24.66
C TYR A 155 -8.86 11.17 23.46
N ASP A 156 -9.94 11.04 22.68
CA ASP A 156 -10.13 11.85 21.48
C ASP A 156 -10.42 13.33 21.82
N ASN A 157 -10.06 14.23 20.92
CA ASN A 157 -10.31 15.67 21.04
C ASN A 157 -11.63 16.11 20.40
N GLN A 158 -12.36 15.19 19.75
CA GLN A 158 -13.68 15.42 19.18
C GLN A 158 -14.66 14.34 19.66
N PRO A 159 -15.95 14.67 19.85
CA PRO A 159 -17.00 13.68 20.05
C PRO A 159 -17.09 12.72 18.87
N GLY A 160 -17.10 11.42 19.10
CA GLY A 160 -17.11 10.43 18.02
C GLY A 160 -16.72 9.02 18.48
N PRO A 161 -16.66 8.07 17.52
CA PRO A 161 -16.25 6.71 17.82
C PRO A 161 -14.82 6.66 18.38
N VAL A 162 -14.56 5.71 19.26
CA VAL A 162 -13.22 5.46 19.77
C VAL A 162 -12.33 4.99 18.63
N PHE A 163 -11.16 5.62 18.48
CA PHE A 163 -10.19 5.30 17.41
C PHE A 163 -9.30 4.10 17.78
N ASP A 164 -8.68 3.46 16.79
CA ASP A 164 -7.71 2.39 17.04
C ASP A 164 -6.32 2.93 17.36
N LEU A 165 -5.72 2.46 18.46
CA LEU A 165 -4.36 2.82 18.84
C LEU A 165 -3.35 1.82 18.23
N GLU A 166 -2.80 2.17 17.07
CA GLU A 166 -1.88 1.28 16.32
C GLU A 166 -0.39 1.48 16.66
N ILE A 167 -0.04 2.47 17.48
CA ILE A 167 1.36 2.87 17.70
C ILE A 167 2.04 1.92 18.70
N ARG A 168 3.11 1.26 18.25
CA ARG A 168 4.03 0.47 19.09
C ARG A 168 5.34 1.24 19.31
N LEU A 169 5.74 1.43 20.56
CA LEU A 169 7.00 2.08 20.93
C LEU A 169 7.70 1.30 22.02
N ARG A 170 9.04 1.20 21.93
CA ARG A 170 9.85 0.61 23.01
C ARG A 170 9.68 1.43 24.29
N GLY A 171 9.37 0.75 25.40
CA GLY A 171 9.11 1.36 26.70
C GLY A 171 7.64 1.46 27.09
N ILE A 172 6.71 1.24 26.16
CA ILE A 172 5.27 1.13 26.46
C ILE A 172 4.87 -0.34 26.46
N THR A 173 4.34 -0.81 27.59
CA THR A 173 3.93 -2.20 27.82
C THR A 173 2.45 -2.40 27.49
N GLY A 174 1.61 -1.38 27.67
CA GLY A 174 0.18 -1.48 27.44
C GLY A 174 -0.48 -0.12 27.30
N GLY A 175 -1.72 -0.09 26.84
CA GLY A 175 -2.45 1.16 26.68
C GLY A 175 -3.80 0.96 26.06
N GLY A 176 -4.39 2.04 25.56
CA GLY A 176 -5.63 2.00 24.81
C GLY A 176 -6.16 3.39 24.49
N SER A 177 -7.32 3.43 23.85
CA SER A 177 -8.04 4.65 23.52
C SER A 177 -9.45 4.66 24.11
N ILE A 178 -9.97 5.85 24.36
CA ILE A 178 -11.30 6.11 24.89
C ILE A 178 -11.94 7.31 24.18
N SER A 179 -13.26 7.46 24.32
CA SER A 179 -13.98 8.58 23.73
C SER A 179 -13.66 9.91 24.43
N ALA A 180 -13.94 11.03 23.76
CA ALA A 180 -13.77 12.37 24.34
C ALA A 180 -14.60 12.55 25.63
N GLU A 181 -15.83 12.02 25.65
CA GLU A 181 -16.74 12.08 26.80
C GLU A 181 -16.17 11.30 28.00
N THR A 182 -15.64 10.11 27.73
CA THR A 182 -15.00 9.27 28.76
C THR A 182 -13.75 9.94 29.31
N GLY A 183 -12.92 10.53 28.43
CA GLY A 183 -11.74 11.29 28.86
C GLY A 183 -12.09 12.45 29.78
N ASN A 184 -13.10 13.25 29.41
CA ASN A 184 -13.58 14.36 30.23
C ASN A 184 -14.15 13.90 31.58
N MET A 185 -14.88 12.78 31.61
CA MET A 185 -15.36 12.14 32.84
C MET A 185 -14.20 11.70 33.76
N LEU A 186 -13.14 11.12 33.19
CA LEU A 186 -11.96 10.73 33.99
C LEU A 186 -11.21 11.94 34.53
N LEU A 187 -11.13 13.04 33.77
CA LEU A 187 -10.53 14.29 34.24
C LEU A 187 -11.34 14.94 35.36
N SER A 188 -12.68 14.89 35.31
CA SER A 188 -13.51 15.37 36.42
C SER A 188 -13.30 14.55 37.70
N LEU A 189 -13.17 13.22 37.57
CA LEU A 189 -12.85 12.36 38.72
C LEU A 189 -11.47 12.66 39.32
N LEU A 190 -10.47 13.01 38.49
CA LEU A 190 -9.15 13.41 38.98
C LEU A 190 -9.17 14.74 39.74
N LYS A 191 -10.02 15.69 39.32
CA LYS A 191 -10.25 16.96 40.03
C LYS A 191 -10.87 16.75 41.41
N GLU A 192 -11.77 15.78 41.52
CA GLU A 192 -12.46 15.43 42.76
C GLU A 192 -11.59 14.58 43.70
N SER A 193 -10.75 13.69 43.14
CA SER A 193 -9.91 12.79 43.91
C SER A 193 -8.57 12.53 43.24
N ARG A 194 -7.46 12.72 43.97
CA ARG A 194 -6.11 12.37 43.50
C ARG A 194 -5.83 10.85 43.46
N ASN A 195 -6.76 10.04 43.94
CA ASN A 195 -6.61 8.58 44.01
C ASN A 195 -7.69 7.88 43.18
N VAL A 196 -7.63 8.10 41.86
CA VAL A 196 -8.43 7.37 40.87
C VAL A 196 -7.64 6.14 40.42
N ARG A 197 -8.27 4.97 40.48
CA ARG A 197 -7.72 3.71 39.96
C ARG A 197 -8.59 3.18 38.84
N LEU A 198 -7.95 2.77 37.74
CA LEU A 198 -8.62 2.12 36.61
C LEU A 198 -8.50 0.60 36.76
N ARG A 199 -9.62 -0.09 36.57
CA ARG A 199 -9.70 -1.54 36.42
C ARG A 199 -10.04 -1.86 34.99
N LEU A 200 -9.05 -2.32 34.24
CA LEU A 200 -9.16 -2.57 32.79
C LEU A 200 -9.24 -4.07 32.44
N GLY A 201 -9.27 -4.95 33.46
CA GLY A 201 -9.39 -6.41 33.30
C GLY A 201 -8.08 -7.04 32.81
N ALA A 202 -7.29 -7.60 33.73
CA ALA A 202 -5.90 -8.01 33.48
C ALA A 202 -5.69 -9.11 32.42
N SER A 203 -6.73 -9.86 32.07
CA SER A 203 -6.65 -10.96 31.09
C SER A 203 -7.41 -10.68 29.79
N LEU A 204 -7.97 -9.47 29.62
CA LEU A 204 -8.92 -9.18 28.54
C LEU A 204 -10.07 -10.22 28.45
N ALA A 205 -10.35 -10.98 29.54
CA ALA A 205 -11.32 -12.06 29.56
C ALA A 205 -12.78 -11.58 29.62
N LEU A 206 -13.00 -10.30 29.92
CA LEU A 206 -14.35 -9.72 29.86
C LEU A 206 -14.81 -9.67 28.40
N PRO A 207 -16.03 -10.15 28.10
CA PRO A 207 -16.56 -10.14 26.75
C PRO A 207 -16.64 -8.69 26.25
N SER A 208 -16.20 -8.50 25.01
CA SER A 208 -16.31 -7.21 24.34
C SER A 208 -17.77 -6.83 24.13
N VAL A 209 -18.08 -5.55 24.28
CA VAL A 209 -19.40 -4.97 24.05
C VAL A 209 -19.38 -4.23 22.72
N MET A 210 -20.37 -4.51 21.87
CA MET A 210 -20.58 -3.72 20.66
C MET A 210 -21.29 -2.41 21.05
N VAL A 211 -20.61 -1.30 20.85
CA VAL A 211 -21.17 0.04 21.07
C VAL A 211 -21.47 0.66 19.71
N SER A 212 -22.70 1.14 19.54
CA SER A 212 -23.12 1.86 18.33
C SER A 212 -23.33 3.32 18.63
N GLN A 213 -22.69 4.20 17.86
CA GLN A 213 -22.79 5.65 18.00
C GLN A 213 -23.16 6.31 16.67
N PRO A 214 -24.00 7.37 16.68
CA PRO A 214 -24.24 8.15 15.47
C PRO A 214 -22.95 8.80 14.97
N ASN A 215 -22.67 8.66 13.67
CA ASN A 215 -21.58 9.37 13.02
C ASN A 215 -22.03 10.77 12.58
N LEU A 216 -21.92 11.74 13.48
CA LEU A 216 -22.35 13.12 13.18
C LEU A 216 -21.35 13.90 12.31
N GLN A 217 -20.11 13.40 12.16
CA GLN A 217 -19.05 14.15 11.49
C GLN A 217 -19.01 13.87 9.98
N THR A 218 -19.07 12.59 9.60
CA THR A 218 -18.80 12.16 8.21
C THR A 218 -19.88 11.28 7.59
N ALA A 219 -21.01 11.06 8.26
CA ALA A 219 -22.10 10.23 7.72
C ALA A 219 -22.46 10.59 6.27
N GLY A 220 -22.47 9.57 5.40
CA GLY A 220 -22.81 9.69 3.99
C GLY A 220 -21.76 10.41 3.13
N LYS A 221 -20.60 10.76 3.69
CA LYS A 221 -19.47 11.34 2.95
C LYS A 221 -18.50 10.25 2.52
N VAL A 222 -17.84 10.47 1.38
CA VAL A 222 -16.73 9.62 0.92
C VAL A 222 -15.57 9.71 1.92
N SER A 223 -14.99 8.58 2.29
CA SER A 223 -13.89 8.53 3.26
C SER A 223 -12.68 9.30 2.72
N THR A 224 -12.03 10.11 3.58
CA THR A 224 -10.93 11.00 3.15
C THR A 224 -9.73 10.28 2.51
N PHE A 225 -9.51 9.02 2.88
CA PHE A 225 -8.46 8.19 2.30
C PHE A 225 -8.87 7.50 1.00
N SER A 226 -10.17 7.42 0.66
CA SER A 226 -10.62 6.71 -0.55
C SER A 226 -9.98 7.34 -1.80
N THR A 227 -9.25 6.54 -2.56
CA THR A 227 -8.55 6.99 -3.78
C THR A 227 -9.50 7.64 -4.79
N TRP A 228 -9.02 8.68 -5.49
CA TRP A 228 -9.74 9.38 -6.54
C TRP A 228 -9.22 8.99 -7.93
N GLU A 229 -10.10 8.41 -8.74
CA GLU A 229 -9.85 8.04 -10.13
C GLU A 229 -10.52 9.00 -11.14
N SER A 230 -10.09 8.93 -12.40
CA SER A 230 -10.79 9.55 -13.52
C SER A 230 -11.99 8.73 -14.01
N ALA A 231 -12.17 7.50 -13.52
CA ALA A 231 -13.31 6.65 -13.84
C ALA A 231 -14.46 6.92 -12.86
N ALA A 232 -15.63 7.28 -13.39
CA ALA A 232 -16.82 7.52 -12.59
C ALA A 232 -17.56 6.21 -12.29
N GLY A 233 -18.12 6.07 -11.08
CA GLY A 233 -18.93 4.92 -10.70
C GLY A 233 -20.39 5.10 -11.07
N GLY A 234 -20.99 4.14 -11.80
CA GLY A 234 -22.42 4.08 -12.04
C GLY A 234 -23.17 3.16 -11.08
N SER A 235 -24.51 3.26 -11.05
CA SER A 235 -25.34 2.45 -10.14
C SER A 235 -26.34 1.59 -10.90
N ARG A 236 -26.49 0.33 -10.48
CA ARG A 236 -27.52 -0.60 -11.00
C ARG A 236 -28.35 -1.13 -9.84
N LYS A 237 -29.66 -0.87 -9.87
CA LYS A 237 -30.61 -1.42 -8.87
C LYS A 237 -31.18 -2.76 -9.34
N LYS A 238 -31.27 -3.74 -8.42
CA LYS A 238 -31.59 -5.17 -8.69
C LYS A 238 -33.02 -5.44 -9.18
N ASN A 239 -33.94 -4.46 -9.16
CA ASN A 239 -35.36 -4.66 -9.49
C ASN A 239 -35.89 -3.77 -10.62
N ASN A 240 -35.03 -3.22 -11.48
CA ASN A 240 -35.52 -2.40 -12.58
C ASN A 240 -35.74 -3.25 -13.84
N LYS A 241 -36.89 -3.02 -14.51
CA LYS A 241 -37.24 -3.61 -15.81
C LYS A 241 -36.27 -3.15 -16.93
N ALA A 242 -35.49 -2.07 -16.74
CA ALA A 242 -34.46 -1.62 -17.67
C ALA A 242 -33.07 -2.25 -17.39
N LYS A 243 -32.47 -2.82 -18.43
CA LYS A 243 -31.05 -3.18 -18.51
C LYS A 243 -30.30 -2.07 -19.26
N ILE A 244 -29.31 -1.49 -18.59
CA ILE A 244 -28.37 -0.55 -19.18
C ILE A 244 -27.10 -1.31 -19.59
N SER A 245 -26.57 -1.05 -20.79
CA SER A 245 -25.34 -1.72 -21.26
C SER A 245 -24.07 -1.23 -20.56
N GLU A 246 -24.00 0.07 -20.26
CA GLU A 246 -22.83 0.73 -19.66
C GLU A 246 -23.28 1.61 -18.49
N THR A 247 -22.71 1.41 -17.31
CA THR A 247 -23.01 2.22 -16.12
C THR A 247 -22.10 3.45 -16.02
N THR A 248 -21.04 3.50 -16.82
CA THR A 248 -20.06 4.58 -16.83
C THR A 248 -19.68 4.92 -18.26
N VAL A 249 -19.67 6.21 -18.58
CA VAL A 249 -19.28 6.75 -19.88
C VAL A 249 -18.06 7.65 -19.72
N LEU A 250 -16.96 7.31 -20.39
CA LEU A 250 -15.72 8.10 -20.33
C LEU A 250 -15.52 8.85 -21.65
N PHE A 251 -15.45 10.18 -21.58
CA PHE A 251 -15.14 11.03 -22.73
C PHE A 251 -13.65 11.10 -23.05
N ASN A 252 -12.80 10.58 -22.16
CA ASN A 252 -11.35 10.67 -22.22
C ASN A 252 -10.87 12.14 -22.14
N ASP A 253 -9.73 12.44 -22.73
CA ASP A 253 -9.09 13.76 -22.74
C ASP A 253 -9.35 14.51 -24.05
N THR A 254 -8.89 15.76 -24.18
CA THR A 254 -9.21 16.55 -25.40
C THR A 254 -8.53 16.03 -26.67
N GLU A 255 -7.43 15.29 -26.57
CA GLU A 255 -6.73 14.67 -27.71
C GLU A 255 -7.51 13.47 -28.25
N PHE A 256 -8.04 12.62 -27.35
CA PHE A 256 -8.77 11.40 -27.70
C PHE A 256 -10.28 11.53 -27.46
N SER A 257 -10.79 12.76 -27.38
CA SER A 257 -12.18 13.05 -27.08
C SER A 257 -13.08 12.41 -28.14
N ARG A 258 -13.98 11.54 -27.70
CA ARG A 258 -15.08 11.07 -28.56
C ARG A 258 -16.22 12.06 -28.40
N GLN A 259 -16.53 12.80 -29.47
CA GLN A 259 -17.56 13.85 -29.47
C GLN A 259 -18.90 13.36 -28.93
N THR A 260 -19.29 12.11 -29.24
CA THR A 260 -20.48 11.48 -28.69
C THR A 260 -20.15 10.06 -28.24
N GLN A 261 -20.54 9.72 -27.01
CA GLN A 261 -20.47 8.35 -26.49
C GLN A 261 -21.87 7.78 -26.37
N HIS A 262 -22.01 6.46 -26.52
CA HIS A 262 -23.31 5.81 -26.54
C HIS A 262 -23.44 4.75 -25.45
N PHE A 263 -24.64 4.67 -24.86
CA PHE A 263 -25.06 3.53 -24.06
C PHE A 263 -26.46 3.10 -24.49
N THR A 264 -26.81 1.84 -24.23
CA THR A 264 -28.13 1.31 -24.58
C THR A 264 -28.98 1.07 -23.34
N VAL A 265 -30.26 1.41 -23.44
CA VAL A 265 -31.29 1.11 -22.44
C VAL A 265 -32.26 0.11 -23.07
N THR A 266 -32.35 -1.08 -22.49
CA THR A 266 -33.21 -2.17 -22.97
C THR A 266 -34.31 -2.45 -21.97
N ASN A 267 -35.57 -2.48 -22.40
CA ASN A 267 -36.67 -2.92 -21.56
C ASN A 267 -36.75 -4.46 -21.54
N MET A 268 -36.36 -5.05 -20.42
CA MET A 268 -36.42 -6.50 -20.15
C MET A 268 -37.79 -6.95 -19.59
N GLY A 269 -38.69 -6.01 -19.33
CA GLY A 269 -40.05 -6.27 -18.86
C GLY A 269 -40.99 -6.72 -19.96
N LYS A 270 -42.21 -7.11 -19.57
CA LYS A 270 -43.30 -7.51 -20.49
C LYS A 270 -44.25 -6.38 -20.86
N GLU A 271 -44.09 -5.21 -20.23
CA GLU A 271 -44.99 -4.06 -20.36
C GLU A 271 -44.23 -2.87 -20.94
N VAL A 272 -44.97 -1.89 -21.47
CA VAL A 272 -44.41 -0.61 -21.88
C VAL A 272 -43.97 0.18 -20.63
N VAL A 273 -42.77 0.73 -20.66
CA VAL A 273 -42.24 1.55 -19.57
C VAL A 273 -41.83 2.92 -20.10
N GLU A 274 -42.24 3.97 -19.38
CA GLU A 274 -41.86 5.35 -19.64
C GLU A 274 -40.83 5.81 -18.61
N TYR A 275 -39.60 6.07 -19.07
CA TYR A 275 -38.52 6.59 -18.24
C TYR A 275 -38.42 8.10 -18.40
N ASN A 276 -38.41 8.84 -17.29
CA ASN A 276 -38.03 10.25 -17.30
C ASN A 276 -36.51 10.36 -17.20
N MET A 277 -35.90 11.24 -17.99
CA MET A 277 -34.45 11.44 -17.96
C MET A 277 -34.09 12.83 -17.48
N SER A 278 -33.06 12.89 -16.65
CA SER A 278 -32.46 14.14 -16.20
C SER A 278 -30.93 14.02 -16.18
N THR A 279 -30.27 15.16 -16.31
CA THR A 279 -28.81 15.27 -16.17
C THR A 279 -28.49 16.06 -14.92
N THR A 280 -27.54 15.57 -14.14
CA THR A 280 -27.00 16.29 -12.97
C THR A 280 -25.49 16.36 -13.13
N SER A 281 -24.96 17.55 -13.40
CA SER A 281 -23.52 17.74 -13.46
C SER A 281 -22.95 17.86 -12.03
N ALA A 282 -21.80 17.25 -11.82
CA ALA A 282 -21.05 17.36 -10.57
C ALA A 282 -20.14 18.59 -10.58
N ALA A 283 -19.55 18.92 -9.42
CA ALA A 283 -18.56 19.97 -9.33
C ALA A 283 -17.35 19.66 -10.24
N THR A 284 -16.84 20.68 -10.93
CA THR A 284 -15.63 20.54 -11.74
C THR A 284 -14.41 20.71 -10.85
N ILE A 285 -13.47 19.77 -10.93
CA ILE A 285 -12.22 19.80 -10.17
C ILE A 285 -11.12 20.27 -11.11
N LEU A 286 -10.44 21.36 -10.76
CA LEU A 286 -9.17 21.73 -11.40
C LEU A 286 -8.10 20.73 -10.94
N SER A 287 -7.79 19.75 -11.79
CA SER A 287 -6.97 18.62 -11.37
C SER A 287 -5.52 19.01 -11.11
N LEU A 288 -5.03 20.07 -11.75
CA LEU A 288 -3.66 20.58 -11.56
C LEU A 288 -3.64 21.89 -10.77
N SER A 289 -2.56 22.08 -10.01
CA SER A 289 -2.28 23.34 -9.29
C SER A 289 -2.24 24.54 -10.24
N SER A 290 -2.27 25.76 -9.70
CA SER A 290 -2.12 27.00 -10.49
C SER A 290 -0.86 27.05 -11.36
N SER A 291 0.17 26.27 -11.02
CA SER A 291 1.39 26.14 -11.84
C SER A 291 1.23 25.22 -13.05
N GLY A 292 0.17 24.41 -13.11
CA GLY A 292 -0.06 23.38 -14.13
C GLY A 292 0.89 22.18 -14.03
N ARG A 293 1.68 22.06 -12.96
CA ARG A 293 2.78 21.08 -12.88
C ARG A 293 2.54 19.85 -12.01
N TRP A 294 1.46 19.85 -11.22
CA TRP A 294 1.21 18.81 -10.22
C TRP A 294 -0.28 18.68 -9.93
N PRO A 295 -0.77 17.47 -9.64
CA PRO A 295 -2.12 17.26 -9.14
C PRO A 295 -2.37 18.04 -7.85
N VAL A 296 -3.58 18.61 -7.68
CA VAL A 296 -3.97 19.28 -6.44
C VAL A 296 -4.25 18.20 -5.37
N PRO A 297 -3.43 18.11 -4.30
CA PRO A 297 -3.72 17.16 -3.23
C PRO A 297 -4.96 17.60 -2.47
N MET A 298 -5.71 16.65 -1.91
CA MET A 298 -6.89 16.97 -1.11
C MET A 298 -6.47 17.59 0.22
N THR A 299 -5.42 17.07 0.87
CA THR A 299 -4.95 17.47 2.22
C THR A 299 -3.47 17.86 2.19
N PRO A 300 -2.97 18.65 3.17
CA PRO A 300 -1.58 19.12 3.16
C PRO A 300 -0.57 18.03 3.50
N THR A 301 -0.98 17.02 4.27
CA THR A 301 -0.19 15.84 4.64
C THR A 301 -1.11 14.61 4.73
N LEU A 302 -0.51 13.42 4.79
CA LEU A 302 -1.24 12.14 4.93
C LEU A 302 -2.08 12.05 6.20
N ASN A 303 -1.76 12.82 7.25
CA ASN A 303 -2.44 12.78 8.54
C ASN A 303 -3.42 13.94 8.74
N ALA A 304 -3.58 14.81 7.75
CA ALA A 304 -4.45 15.97 7.88
C ALA A 304 -5.91 15.60 7.63
N GLU A 305 -6.78 15.99 8.56
CA GLU A 305 -8.23 15.75 8.52
C GLU A 305 -9.00 16.84 7.77
N ARG A 306 -8.30 17.91 7.33
CA ARG A 306 -8.89 19.05 6.61
C ARG A 306 -8.33 19.16 5.20
N ALA A 307 -9.20 19.49 4.26
CA ALA A 307 -8.80 19.77 2.89
C ALA A 307 -7.95 21.05 2.82
N ILE A 308 -6.95 21.09 1.93
CA ILE A 308 -6.21 22.33 1.68
C ILE A 308 -7.09 23.37 1.02
N MET A 309 -6.86 24.65 1.33
CA MET A 309 -7.52 25.75 0.64
C MET A 309 -7.28 25.71 -0.88
N GLY A 310 -6.15 25.16 -1.34
CA GLY A 310 -5.89 24.96 -2.76
C GLY A 310 -6.90 24.00 -3.42
N PHE A 311 -7.24 22.90 -2.75
CA PHE A 311 -8.24 21.92 -3.20
C PHE A 311 -9.64 22.52 -3.19
N ILE A 312 -10.00 23.22 -2.11
CA ILE A 312 -11.30 23.90 -2.03
C ILE A 312 -11.43 24.97 -3.12
N LYS A 313 -10.35 25.70 -3.43
CA LYS A 313 -10.32 26.67 -4.55
C LYS A 313 -10.30 26.00 -5.92
N ALA A 314 -9.81 24.76 -6.00
CA ALA A 314 -9.82 23.94 -7.21
C ALA A 314 -11.20 23.34 -7.50
N LEU A 315 -12.04 23.17 -6.48
CA LEU A 315 -13.47 22.96 -6.67
C LEU A 315 -14.07 24.24 -7.24
N LYS A 316 -14.23 24.27 -8.55
CA LYS A 316 -14.92 25.37 -9.19
C LYS A 316 -16.37 24.97 -9.38
N PRO A 317 -17.33 25.75 -8.88
CA PRO A 317 -18.65 25.80 -9.48
C PRO A 317 -18.51 26.52 -10.83
N LEU A 318 -17.72 25.96 -11.75
CA LEU A 318 -17.92 26.29 -13.15
C LEU A 318 -19.37 25.90 -13.45
N GLN A 319 -20.05 26.66 -14.31
CA GLN A 319 -21.37 26.27 -14.80
C GLN A 319 -21.32 24.77 -15.12
N PRO A 320 -22.35 23.99 -14.73
CA PRO A 320 -22.41 22.57 -15.04
C PRO A 320 -21.95 22.38 -16.48
N VAL A 321 -20.98 21.50 -16.73
CA VAL A 321 -20.67 21.16 -18.11
C VAL A 321 -21.96 20.61 -18.67
N ASP A 322 -22.63 21.41 -19.48
CA ASP A 322 -23.89 21.02 -20.08
C ASP A 322 -23.57 19.91 -21.06
N VAL A 323 -24.17 18.77 -20.78
CA VAL A 323 -24.01 17.60 -21.61
C VAL A 323 -25.25 17.48 -22.46
N ALA A 324 -25.09 17.65 -23.77
CA ALA A 324 -26.17 17.42 -24.70
C ALA A 324 -26.44 15.91 -24.76
N VAL A 325 -27.69 15.53 -24.55
CA VAL A 325 -28.16 14.14 -24.67
C VAL A 325 -28.99 14.02 -25.94
N THR A 326 -28.62 13.09 -26.80
CA THR A 326 -29.34 12.74 -28.03
C THR A 326 -29.83 11.31 -27.92
N ILE A 327 -31.10 11.04 -28.27
CA ILE A 327 -31.63 9.67 -28.22
C ILE A 327 -31.94 9.18 -29.63
N THR A 328 -31.63 7.92 -29.88
CA THR A 328 -32.09 7.19 -31.06
C THR A 328 -32.78 5.90 -30.61
N ILE A 329 -34.08 5.77 -30.87
CA ILE A 329 -34.87 4.60 -30.50
C ILE A 329 -34.83 3.59 -31.65
N ASN A 330 -34.38 2.35 -31.38
CA ASN A 330 -34.32 1.29 -32.38
C ASN A 330 -35.40 0.23 -32.06
N ARG A 331 -36.32 -0.01 -33.01
CA ARG A 331 -37.36 -1.04 -32.85
C ARG A 331 -36.91 -2.36 -33.45
N SER A 332 -36.87 -3.42 -32.65
CA SER A 332 -36.84 -4.80 -33.16
C SER A 332 -38.26 -5.18 -33.58
N GLY A 333 -38.52 -5.38 -34.88
CA GLY A 333 -39.69 -6.17 -35.32
C GLY A 333 -40.72 -5.58 -36.30
N SER A 334 -40.43 -4.52 -37.06
CA SER A 334 -41.19 -4.22 -38.30
C SER A 334 -40.48 -3.14 -39.11
N ARG A 335 -40.45 -3.31 -40.45
CA ARG A 335 -39.80 -2.43 -41.42
C ARG A 335 -40.14 -0.95 -41.15
N GLY A 336 -39.14 -0.18 -40.72
CA GLY A 336 -39.26 1.26 -40.52
C GLY A 336 -38.48 1.73 -39.28
N ALA A 337 -37.19 2.02 -39.46
CA ALA A 337 -36.46 2.83 -38.49
C ALA A 337 -37.05 4.25 -38.55
N ILE A 338 -37.81 4.65 -37.53
CA ILE A 338 -38.19 6.05 -37.36
C ILE A 338 -36.99 6.71 -36.65
N SER A 339 -36.12 7.35 -37.43
CA SER A 339 -35.04 8.19 -36.91
C SER A 339 -35.64 9.51 -36.39
N GLY A 340 -36.21 9.49 -35.20
CA GLY A 340 -36.58 10.69 -34.47
C GLY A 340 -35.40 11.16 -33.63
N SER A 341 -34.69 12.21 -34.08
CA SER A 341 -33.69 12.91 -33.26
C SER A 341 -34.43 13.94 -32.41
N THR A 342 -34.75 13.61 -31.15
CA THR A 342 -35.15 14.61 -30.17
C THR A 342 -33.91 15.18 -29.48
N THR A 343 -33.61 16.45 -29.73
CA THR A 343 -32.62 17.23 -29.00
C THR A 343 -33.26 17.85 -27.75
N GLY A 344 -32.75 17.52 -26.57
CA GLY A 344 -33.26 17.97 -25.27
C GLY A 344 -33.84 16.81 -24.43
N LEU A 345 -33.78 16.91 -23.10
CA LEU A 345 -34.16 15.85 -22.13
C LEU A 345 -35.59 15.34 -22.36
N PRO A 346 -35.80 14.15 -22.95
CA PRO A 346 -37.13 13.66 -23.23
C PRO A 346 -37.52 12.49 -22.32
N ARG A 347 -38.82 12.26 -22.27
CA ARG A 347 -39.42 11.00 -21.87
C ARG A 347 -38.99 9.91 -22.84
N LEU A 348 -38.43 8.81 -22.32
CA LEU A 348 -38.04 7.63 -23.07
C LEU A 348 -39.10 6.53 -22.89
N VAL A 349 -39.86 6.25 -23.93
CA VAL A 349 -40.88 5.20 -23.92
C VAL A 349 -40.35 3.96 -24.63
N LEU A 350 -40.26 2.84 -23.92
CA LEU A 350 -39.79 1.56 -24.45
C LEU A 350 -40.86 0.49 -24.29
N THR A 351 -41.29 -0.14 -25.38
CA THR A 351 -42.13 -1.35 -25.30
C THR A 351 -41.30 -2.57 -24.90
N ALA A 352 -41.96 -3.67 -24.57
CA ALA A 352 -41.31 -4.90 -24.15
C ALA A 352 -40.28 -5.38 -25.20
N GLY A 353 -39.03 -5.61 -24.79
CA GLY A 353 -37.95 -6.08 -25.65
C GLY A 353 -37.34 -5.01 -26.58
N GLN A 354 -37.84 -3.77 -26.60
CA GLN A 354 -37.21 -2.67 -27.33
C GLN A 354 -35.98 -2.13 -26.59
N TYR A 355 -35.06 -1.57 -27.37
CA TYR A 355 -33.89 -0.86 -26.85
C TYR A 355 -33.75 0.52 -27.50
N ALA A 356 -33.30 1.48 -26.71
CA ALA A 356 -32.89 2.79 -27.20
C ALA A 356 -31.39 2.97 -27.03
N THR A 357 -30.78 3.65 -27.99
CA THR A 357 -29.39 4.10 -27.92
C THR A 357 -29.40 5.56 -27.49
N VAL A 358 -28.75 5.85 -26.37
CA VAL A 358 -28.61 7.20 -25.83
C VAL A 358 -27.18 7.66 -26.11
N GLY A 359 -27.06 8.70 -26.92
CA GLY A 359 -25.83 9.44 -27.19
C GLY A 359 -25.65 10.58 -26.18
N ILE A 360 -24.44 10.70 -25.65
CA ILE A 360 -24.05 11.73 -24.71
C ILE A 360 -22.90 12.53 -25.33
N THR A 361 -23.06 13.84 -25.45
CA THR A 361 -22.09 14.76 -26.06
C THR A 361 -21.73 15.87 -25.06
N PRO A 362 -20.48 15.93 -24.56
CA PRO A 362 -20.09 16.95 -23.60
C PRO A 362 -19.80 18.29 -24.30
N ASN A 363 -20.32 19.41 -23.77
CA ASN A 363 -19.91 20.74 -24.21
C ASN A 363 -18.64 21.18 -23.48
N LEU A 364 -17.47 20.73 -23.96
CA LEU A 364 -16.17 21.05 -23.34
C LEU A 364 -15.65 22.45 -23.70
N SER A 365 -16.28 23.15 -24.65
CA SER A 365 -15.87 24.49 -25.14
C SER A 365 -15.83 25.55 -24.03
N LEU A 366 -16.69 25.44 -23.02
CA LEU A 366 -16.72 26.33 -21.85
C LEU A 366 -15.48 26.18 -20.94
N VAL A 367 -14.78 25.04 -21.05
CA VAL A 367 -13.75 24.59 -20.10
C VAL A 367 -12.33 24.69 -20.68
N GLU A 368 -12.18 24.73 -22.01
CA GLU A 368 -10.90 24.91 -22.71
C GLU A 368 -10.15 26.21 -22.32
N SER A 369 -10.86 27.24 -21.86
CA SER A 369 -10.27 28.51 -21.40
C SER A 369 -9.31 28.37 -20.20
N SER A 370 -9.32 27.22 -19.52
CA SER A 370 -8.47 26.93 -18.35
C SER A 370 -7.10 26.32 -18.71
N GLY A 371 -6.83 26.05 -20.00
CA GLY A 371 -5.54 25.72 -20.61
C GLY A 371 -4.68 24.64 -19.94
N HIS A 372 -4.04 24.98 -18.82
CA HIS A 372 -3.03 24.20 -18.11
C HIS A 372 -3.52 23.59 -16.78
N LEU A 373 -4.76 23.87 -16.35
CA LEU A 373 -5.29 23.42 -15.05
C LEU A 373 -6.01 22.07 -15.12
N CYS A 374 -6.20 21.54 -16.33
CA CYS A 374 -6.76 20.22 -16.59
C CYS A 374 -8.05 19.90 -15.81
N PRO A 375 -9.15 20.60 -16.14
CA PRO A 375 -10.40 20.42 -15.41
C PRO A 375 -11.00 19.03 -15.64
N LEU A 376 -11.32 18.34 -14.54
CA LEU A 376 -12.04 17.07 -14.52
C LEU A 376 -13.53 17.38 -14.37
N CYS A 377 -14.29 17.05 -15.41
CA CYS A 377 -15.72 17.27 -15.50
C CYS A 377 -16.43 15.93 -15.36
N SER A 378 -17.48 15.89 -14.53
CA SER A 378 -18.24 14.66 -14.31
C SER A 378 -19.69 14.96 -13.98
N GLY A 379 -20.51 13.92 -13.98
CA GLY A 379 -21.92 14.01 -13.62
C GLY A 379 -22.65 12.69 -13.85
N PHE A 380 -23.97 12.77 -13.84
CA PHE A 380 -24.85 11.63 -13.98
C PHE A 380 -25.97 11.93 -14.98
N VAL A 381 -26.31 10.91 -15.77
CA VAL A 381 -27.59 10.79 -16.47
C VAL A 381 -28.47 9.88 -15.63
N THR A 382 -29.59 10.41 -15.15
CA THR A 382 -30.55 9.69 -14.31
C THR A 382 -31.75 9.28 -15.14
N LEU A 383 -32.09 7.99 -15.06
CA LEU A 383 -33.29 7.37 -15.61
C LEU A 383 -34.23 7.08 -14.46
N THR A 384 -35.39 7.74 -14.42
CA THR A 384 -36.41 7.55 -13.39
C THR A 384 -37.58 6.76 -13.96
N SER A 385 -37.83 5.59 -13.39
CA SER A 385 -39.00 4.74 -13.69
C SER A 385 -40.29 5.38 -13.15
N PRO A 386 -41.50 5.01 -13.65
CA PRO A 386 -42.77 5.46 -13.07
C PRO A 386 -42.91 5.08 -11.59
N ASP A 387 -42.31 3.96 -11.17
CA ASP A 387 -42.28 3.49 -9.78
C ASP A 387 -41.34 4.31 -8.87
N GLY A 388 -40.77 5.43 -9.35
CA GLY A 388 -39.79 6.25 -8.63
C GLY A 388 -38.39 5.64 -8.53
N LEU A 389 -38.14 4.50 -9.19
CA LEU A 389 -36.83 3.87 -9.20
C LEU A 389 -35.86 4.62 -10.13
N GLU A 390 -34.84 5.23 -9.54
CA GLU A 390 -33.74 5.86 -10.28
C GLU A 390 -32.60 4.88 -10.60
N GLN A 391 -32.13 4.92 -11.84
CA GLN A 391 -30.85 4.38 -12.30
C GLN A 391 -29.95 5.52 -12.77
N ARG A 392 -28.66 5.47 -12.42
CA ARG A 392 -27.71 6.54 -12.77
C ARG A 392 -26.55 6.00 -13.58
N VAL A 393 -26.37 6.54 -14.77
CA VAL A 393 -25.18 6.36 -15.61
C VAL A 393 -24.25 7.52 -15.32
N SER A 394 -23.05 7.22 -14.84
CA SER A 394 -22.06 8.25 -14.58
C SER A 394 -21.32 8.62 -15.86
N TYR A 395 -20.92 9.88 -15.99
CA TYR A 395 -20.03 10.31 -17.05
C TYR A 395 -18.87 11.12 -16.49
N ALA A 396 -17.70 11.00 -17.11
CA ALA A 396 -16.53 11.80 -16.77
C ALA A 396 -15.65 12.06 -18.01
N GLY A 397 -14.98 13.20 -18.00
CA GLY A 397 -14.03 13.61 -19.03
C GLY A 397 -13.06 14.65 -18.50
N ILE A 398 -11.92 14.79 -19.15
CA ILE A 398 -10.91 15.79 -18.79
C ILE A 398 -10.69 16.78 -19.93
N ALA A 399 -10.82 18.06 -19.60
CA ALA A 399 -10.69 19.17 -20.54
C ALA A 399 -9.23 19.65 -20.66
N CYS A 400 -8.31 18.73 -20.96
CA CYS A 400 -6.96 19.07 -21.44
C CYS A 400 -6.34 17.86 -22.16
N ARG A 401 -5.16 18.05 -22.78
CA ARG A 401 -4.37 16.93 -23.33
C ARG A 401 -3.53 16.31 -22.23
N VAL A 402 -3.87 15.10 -21.81
CA VAL A 402 -3.17 14.42 -20.71
C VAL A 402 -1.73 14.09 -21.08
N ARG A 403 -1.46 13.92 -22.39
CA ARG A 403 -0.10 13.75 -22.94
C ARG A 403 0.84 14.91 -22.65
N ASP A 404 0.31 16.12 -22.46
CA ASP A 404 1.11 17.32 -22.16
C ASP A 404 1.44 17.49 -20.68
N MET A 405 0.84 16.67 -19.80
CA MET A 405 1.08 16.77 -18.36
C MET A 405 2.53 16.40 -18.02
N PRO A 406 3.19 17.20 -17.17
CA PRO A 406 4.53 16.89 -16.71
C PRO A 406 4.50 15.66 -15.78
N THR A 407 5.37 14.71 -16.07
CA THR A 407 5.57 13.48 -15.28
C THR A 407 6.59 13.65 -14.17
N LEU A 408 7.53 14.57 -14.36
CA LEU A 408 8.51 15.01 -13.39
C LEU A 408 8.56 16.53 -13.44
N SER A 409 8.66 17.18 -12.28
CA SER A 409 8.93 18.62 -12.27
C SER A 409 9.96 19.01 -11.21
N PRO A 410 10.84 19.98 -11.52
CA PRO A 410 11.91 20.43 -10.62
C PRO A 410 11.42 21.24 -9.43
N ALA A 411 10.24 21.88 -9.53
CA ALA A 411 9.81 22.88 -8.56
C ALA A 411 9.35 22.34 -7.19
N LEU A 412 9.22 21.02 -7.00
CA LEU A 412 8.92 20.42 -5.70
C LEU A 412 10.16 20.21 -4.84
N ASN A 413 11.37 20.25 -5.43
CA ASN A 413 12.62 19.97 -4.73
C ASN A 413 12.67 18.63 -3.97
N THR A 414 11.74 17.71 -4.26
CA THR A 414 11.56 16.39 -3.61
C THR A 414 12.36 15.28 -4.28
N THR A 415 12.78 15.50 -5.54
CA THR A 415 13.67 14.60 -6.26
C THR A 415 15.09 15.13 -6.14
N PHE A 416 15.98 14.32 -5.55
CA PHE A 416 17.36 14.72 -5.29
C PHE A 416 18.30 13.54 -5.07
N LEU A 417 19.60 13.83 -5.13
CA LEU A 417 20.64 12.89 -4.74
C LEU A 417 20.80 12.92 -3.22
N ALA A 418 20.79 11.76 -2.59
CA ALA A 418 21.02 11.56 -1.17
C ALA A 418 22.24 10.65 -0.97
N ALA A 419 22.96 10.85 0.13
CA ALA A 419 23.94 9.90 0.62
C ALA A 419 23.25 9.02 1.67
N ALA A 420 22.99 7.77 1.32
CA ALA A 420 22.22 6.86 2.17
C ALA A 420 22.79 5.45 2.14
N THR A 421 22.73 4.77 3.28
CA THR A 421 22.97 3.32 3.35
C THR A 421 21.73 2.55 2.87
N ARG A 422 21.88 1.24 2.61
CA ARG A 422 20.72 0.37 2.33
C ARG A 422 19.73 0.35 3.50
N GLN A 423 20.23 0.40 4.74
CA GLN A 423 19.38 0.48 5.92
C GLN A 423 18.62 1.80 5.96
N ASP A 424 19.25 2.93 5.68
CA ASP A 424 18.55 4.22 5.68
C ASP A 424 17.40 4.27 4.67
N VAL A 425 17.57 3.66 3.49
CA VAL A 425 16.48 3.54 2.50
C VAL A 425 15.40 2.56 2.93
N PHE A 426 15.77 1.43 3.56
CA PHE A 426 14.78 0.53 4.15
C PHE A 426 13.90 1.27 5.18
N MET A 427 14.54 2.02 6.08
CA MET A 427 13.84 2.84 7.08
C MET A 427 13.03 3.97 6.42
N ALA A 428 13.52 4.56 5.32
CA ALA A 428 12.78 5.57 4.57
C ALA A 428 11.50 4.99 3.95
N LYS A 429 11.61 3.81 3.35
CA LYS A 429 10.51 3.13 2.66
C LYS A 429 9.44 2.59 3.62
N HIS A 430 9.84 2.02 4.75
CA HIS A 430 8.92 1.29 5.63
C HIS A 430 8.58 2.03 6.93
N GLU A 431 9.44 2.96 7.38
CA GLU A 431 9.25 3.69 8.63
C GLU A 431 9.06 5.20 8.44
N GLY A 432 9.06 5.67 7.19
CA GLY A 432 8.84 7.08 6.84
C GLY A 432 10.01 8.01 7.19
N ARG A 433 11.22 7.46 7.36
CA ARG A 433 12.43 8.26 7.61
C ARG A 433 12.74 9.14 6.39
N GLN A 434 12.88 10.45 6.60
CA GLN A 434 13.27 11.36 5.52
C GLN A 434 14.77 11.25 5.24
N LEU A 435 15.15 11.07 3.97
CA LEU A 435 16.54 11.18 3.55
C LEU A 435 16.92 12.66 3.40
N GLN A 436 18.21 12.95 3.64
CA GLN A 436 18.75 14.28 3.45
C GLN A 436 19.40 14.39 2.08
N ARG A 437 19.25 15.56 1.44
CA ARG A 437 19.94 15.88 0.20
C ARG A 437 21.44 15.89 0.45
N ALA A 438 22.19 15.22 -0.41
CA ALA A 438 23.65 15.27 -0.42
C ALA A 438 24.10 16.68 -0.81
N PRO A 439 25.03 17.31 -0.06
CA PRO A 439 25.64 18.57 -0.46
C PRO A 439 26.26 18.48 -1.87
N PRO A 440 26.21 19.56 -2.69
CA PRO A 440 26.90 19.58 -3.97
C PRO A 440 28.40 19.27 -3.79
N GLY A 441 28.94 18.38 -4.62
CA GLY A 441 30.33 17.91 -4.53
C GLY A 441 30.57 16.83 -3.47
N THR A 442 29.53 16.20 -2.93
CA THR A 442 29.70 15.05 -2.01
C THR A 442 30.54 13.95 -2.66
N SER A 443 31.57 13.49 -1.95
CA SER A 443 32.47 12.42 -2.41
C SER A 443 31.98 11.06 -1.91
N PHE A 444 31.71 10.15 -2.85
CA PHE A 444 31.27 8.78 -2.58
C PHE A 444 32.44 7.82 -2.78
N VAL A 445 32.87 7.18 -1.69
CA VAL A 445 33.93 6.15 -1.74
C VAL A 445 33.29 4.78 -1.87
N LEU A 446 33.23 4.28 -3.10
CA LEU A 446 32.59 3.02 -3.44
C LEU A 446 33.58 1.85 -3.36
N PRO A 447 33.20 0.71 -2.78
CA PRO A 447 34.06 -0.47 -2.80
C PRO A 447 34.08 -1.09 -4.21
N LYS A 448 35.25 -1.13 -4.87
CA LYS A 448 35.49 -2.03 -6.00
C LYS A 448 35.65 -3.43 -5.44
N LEU A 449 34.61 -4.25 -5.47
CA LEU A 449 34.74 -5.68 -5.14
C LEU A 449 34.58 -6.52 -6.41
N GLN A 450 35.49 -7.49 -6.56
CA GLN A 450 35.43 -8.55 -7.57
C GLN A 450 34.75 -9.82 -7.04
N ASP A 451 34.43 -9.89 -5.74
CA ASP A 451 33.83 -11.07 -5.09
C ASP A 451 32.34 -10.88 -4.75
N PRO A 452 31.54 -11.95 -4.71
CA PRO A 452 30.12 -11.89 -4.42
C PRO A 452 29.88 -11.48 -2.95
N MET A 453 29.16 -10.37 -2.79
CA MET A 453 28.34 -10.01 -1.61
C MET A 453 28.88 -10.46 -0.24
N ASP A 454 29.74 -9.65 0.38
CA ASP A 454 29.70 -9.52 1.84
C ASP A 454 28.58 -8.52 2.21
N PRO A 455 27.41 -8.98 2.68
CA PRO A 455 26.29 -8.09 3.00
C PRO A 455 26.62 -7.11 4.14
N VAL A 456 27.58 -7.48 5.00
CA VAL A 456 27.99 -6.70 6.18
C VAL A 456 28.86 -5.52 5.74
N ALA A 457 29.76 -5.72 4.78
CA ALA A 457 30.62 -4.67 4.25
C ALA A 457 29.83 -3.52 3.56
N TYR A 458 28.66 -3.82 2.98
CA TYR A 458 27.81 -2.82 2.31
C TYR A 458 26.76 -2.17 3.22
N ALA A 459 26.54 -2.68 4.43
CA ALA A 459 25.52 -2.15 5.34
C ALA A 459 25.82 -0.72 5.80
N SER A 460 27.10 -0.36 5.93
CA SER A 460 27.57 0.96 6.40
C SER A 460 28.05 1.89 5.28
N VAL A 461 28.05 1.44 4.02
CA VAL A 461 28.54 2.24 2.89
C VAL A 461 27.47 3.25 2.48
N LEU A 462 27.86 4.52 2.41
CA LEU A 462 27.03 5.59 1.84
C LEU A 462 27.06 5.48 0.32
N LEU A 463 25.91 5.16 -0.27
CA LEU A 463 25.75 5.05 -1.71
C LEU A 463 25.08 6.31 -2.28
N PRO A 464 25.47 6.74 -3.49
CA PRO A 464 24.72 7.74 -4.25
C PRO A 464 23.33 7.16 -4.52
N THR A 465 22.33 7.76 -3.87
CA THR A 465 20.96 7.27 -3.87
C THR A 465 20.05 8.35 -4.44
N ILE A 466 19.35 8.04 -5.52
CA ILE A 466 18.38 8.95 -6.12
C ILE A 466 17.04 8.74 -5.42
N GLN A 467 16.60 9.74 -4.68
CA GLN A 467 15.21 9.83 -4.23
C GLN A 467 14.40 10.48 -5.35
N LEU A 468 13.42 9.77 -5.89
CA LEU A 468 12.58 10.21 -7.00
C LEU A 468 11.11 10.27 -6.58
N HIS A 469 10.54 11.47 -6.73
CA HIS A 469 9.12 11.71 -6.53
C HIS A 469 8.51 12.18 -7.84
N LEU A 470 7.56 11.42 -8.36
CA LEU A 470 6.92 11.69 -9.65
C LEU A 470 5.72 12.63 -9.49
N SER A 471 5.47 13.45 -10.50
CA SER A 471 4.28 14.30 -10.59
C SER A 471 3.08 13.51 -11.10
N MET A 472 3.33 12.58 -12.03
CA MET A 472 2.35 11.70 -12.66
C MET A 472 2.96 10.32 -12.88
N HIS A 473 2.11 9.31 -13.09
CA HIS A 473 2.56 7.98 -13.47
C HIS A 473 3.42 8.01 -14.74
N THR A 474 4.50 7.22 -14.77
CA THR A 474 5.32 7.04 -15.98
C THR A 474 5.65 5.57 -16.21
N ARG A 475 5.64 5.14 -17.46
CA ARG A 475 5.98 3.75 -17.83
C ARG A 475 7.49 3.49 -17.85
N ALA A 476 8.30 4.55 -17.95
CA ALA A 476 9.74 4.41 -18.02
C ALA A 476 10.48 5.68 -17.56
N ILE A 477 11.61 5.46 -16.91
CA ILE A 477 12.50 6.52 -16.45
C ILE A 477 13.88 6.27 -17.03
N MET A 478 14.49 7.29 -17.62
CA MET A 478 15.84 7.24 -18.15
C MET A 478 16.77 7.94 -17.16
N PHE A 479 17.78 7.20 -16.69
CA PHE A 479 18.83 7.70 -15.82
C PHE A 479 20.13 7.74 -16.60
N GLU A 480 20.71 8.92 -16.76
CA GLU A 480 21.92 9.15 -17.54
C GLU A 480 22.97 9.82 -16.66
N LEU A 481 24.12 9.18 -16.54
CA LEU A 481 25.31 9.74 -15.92
C LEU A 481 25.97 10.71 -16.89
N ALA A 482 26.15 11.96 -16.45
CA ALA A 482 26.79 13.03 -17.20
C ALA A 482 28.05 13.49 -16.45
N PRO A 483 29.26 13.35 -17.04
CA PRO A 483 30.47 13.96 -16.49
C PRO A 483 30.32 15.47 -16.36
N VAL A 484 30.78 16.06 -15.25
CA VAL A 484 30.71 17.53 -15.07
C VAL A 484 31.55 18.27 -16.13
N ALA A 485 32.66 17.65 -16.56
CA ALA A 485 33.56 18.17 -17.59
C ALA A 485 32.93 18.17 -19.01
N ASP A 486 32.10 17.17 -19.33
CA ASP A 486 31.38 17.10 -20.60
C ASP A 486 29.94 16.61 -20.39
N ARG A 487 29.04 17.57 -20.19
CA ARG A 487 27.62 17.31 -19.92
C ARG A 487 26.85 16.74 -21.12
N ARG A 488 27.47 16.65 -22.31
CA ARG A 488 26.85 16.05 -23.50
C ARG A 488 27.07 14.54 -23.56
N GLN A 489 28.10 14.03 -22.88
CA GLN A 489 28.32 12.60 -22.76
C GLN A 489 27.33 12.01 -21.76
N LEU A 490 26.36 11.24 -22.27
CA LEU A 490 25.31 10.63 -21.46
C LEU A 490 25.47 9.12 -21.46
N THR A 491 25.72 8.54 -20.28
CA THR A 491 25.87 7.09 -20.12
C THR A 491 24.71 6.53 -19.30
N PRO A 492 23.97 5.51 -19.78
CA PRO A 492 22.90 4.90 -18.98
C PRO A 492 23.40 4.43 -17.61
N LEU A 493 22.69 4.81 -16.55
CA LEU A 493 23.09 4.51 -15.17
C LEU A 493 22.60 3.13 -14.70
N PHE A 494 21.39 2.74 -15.13
CA PHE A 494 20.72 1.51 -14.71
C PHE A 494 20.27 0.65 -15.90
N THR A 495 20.05 -0.64 -15.65
CA THR A 495 19.58 -1.59 -16.67
C THR A 495 18.16 -1.27 -17.15
N ARG A 496 17.74 -1.92 -18.24
CA ARG A 496 16.40 -1.76 -18.79
C ARG A 496 15.31 -2.20 -17.81
N ASP A 497 15.59 -3.17 -16.95
CA ASP A 497 14.62 -3.71 -15.99
C ASP A 497 14.29 -2.69 -14.89
N ILE A 498 15.31 -1.92 -14.47
CA ILE A 498 15.17 -0.83 -13.48
C ILE A 498 14.60 0.43 -14.11
N SER A 499 14.79 0.66 -15.41
CA SER A 499 14.27 1.84 -16.11
C SER A 499 12.87 1.64 -16.73
N ARG A 500 12.46 0.38 -16.96
CA ARG A 500 11.25 -0.01 -17.71
C ARG A 500 10.54 -1.19 -17.04
N ARG A 501 10.12 -1.01 -15.78
CA ARG A 501 9.39 -2.07 -15.05
C ARG A 501 7.97 -2.28 -15.57
N ILE A 502 7.49 -3.52 -15.51
CA ILE A 502 6.09 -3.88 -15.77
C ILE A 502 5.19 -3.09 -14.80
N GLY A 503 4.08 -2.56 -15.29
CA GLY A 503 3.18 -1.71 -14.51
C GLY A 503 3.67 -0.27 -14.28
N GLY A 504 4.92 0.09 -14.63
CA GLY A 504 5.46 1.45 -14.55
C GLY A 504 5.61 2.00 -13.12
N TYR A 505 5.92 3.29 -13.01
CA TYR A 505 6.21 3.99 -11.74
C TYR A 505 5.02 4.85 -11.32
N GLY A 506 4.44 4.53 -10.15
CA GLY A 506 3.36 5.31 -9.55
C GLY A 506 3.86 6.62 -8.96
N ARG A 507 2.97 7.61 -8.82
CA ARG A 507 3.30 8.92 -8.23
C ARG A 507 3.11 9.01 -6.71
N VAL A 508 2.36 8.06 -6.14
CA VAL A 508 2.00 8.08 -4.70
C VAL A 508 3.21 7.68 -3.86
N GLU A 509 4.01 6.74 -4.36
CA GLU A 509 5.19 6.23 -3.70
C GLU A 509 6.44 7.03 -4.08
N THR A 510 7.35 7.17 -3.12
CA THR A 510 8.70 7.69 -3.40
C THR A 510 9.59 6.53 -3.81
N HIS A 511 10.29 6.68 -4.93
CA HIS A 511 11.19 5.65 -5.45
C HIS A 511 12.63 5.95 -5.04
N TYR A 512 13.35 4.91 -4.62
CA TYR A 512 14.75 5.01 -4.20
C TYR A 512 15.61 4.13 -5.09
N PHE A 513 16.60 4.74 -5.75
CA PHE A 513 17.53 4.02 -6.62
C PHE A 513 18.94 4.19 -6.10
N HIS A 514 19.50 3.12 -5.55
CA HIS A 514 20.90 3.07 -5.16
C HIS A 514 21.77 2.78 -6.38
N TRP A 515 22.88 3.48 -6.48
CA TRP A 515 23.88 3.17 -7.47
C TRP A 515 25.19 2.76 -6.82
N THR A 516 25.74 1.64 -7.28
CA THR A 516 26.95 1.01 -6.70
C THR A 516 28.23 1.37 -7.44
N GLY A 517 28.15 2.19 -8.51
CA GLY A 517 29.28 2.49 -9.39
C GLY A 517 29.37 1.58 -10.62
N ILE A 518 28.57 0.52 -10.68
CA ILE A 518 28.49 -0.41 -11.83
C ILE A 518 27.53 0.15 -12.87
N LEU A 519 27.94 0.15 -14.13
CA LEU A 519 27.14 0.55 -15.29
C LEU A 519 26.39 -0.66 -15.88
N PRO A 520 25.34 -0.46 -16.71
CA PRO A 520 24.53 -1.54 -17.28
C PRO A 520 25.30 -2.54 -18.15
N ASN A 521 26.47 -2.16 -18.66
CA ASN A 521 27.38 -3.02 -19.42
C ASN A 521 28.30 -3.89 -18.52
N GLY A 522 28.14 -3.83 -17.19
CA GLY A 522 28.97 -4.53 -16.20
C GLY A 522 30.30 -3.85 -15.88
N SER A 523 30.66 -2.75 -16.57
CA SER A 523 31.87 -1.98 -16.28
C SER A 523 31.66 -1.01 -15.11
N TRP A 524 32.75 -0.63 -14.44
CA TRP A 524 32.72 0.38 -13.39
C TRP A 524 32.82 1.79 -14.01
N ALA A 525 32.03 2.74 -13.50
CA ALA A 525 32.20 4.14 -13.87
C ALA A 525 33.60 4.63 -13.51
N VAL A 526 34.21 5.48 -14.34
CA VAL A 526 35.55 6.01 -14.08
C VAL A 526 35.48 6.96 -12.87
N PRO A 527 36.48 6.99 -11.96
CA PRO A 527 36.51 8.01 -10.90
C PRO A 527 36.44 9.43 -11.47
N GLY A 528 35.67 10.32 -10.84
CA GLY A 528 35.51 11.69 -11.30
C GLY A 528 34.23 12.36 -10.82
N ASP A 529 33.98 13.56 -11.31
CA ASP A 529 32.81 14.36 -10.98
C ASP A 529 31.66 14.14 -11.97
N TYR A 530 30.49 13.82 -11.44
CA TYR A 530 29.31 13.48 -12.23
C TYR A 530 28.06 14.20 -11.74
N GLN A 531 27.07 14.28 -12.63
CA GLN A 531 25.68 14.60 -12.35
C GLN A 531 24.81 13.51 -12.95
N VAL A 532 23.62 13.27 -12.38
CA VAL A 532 22.64 12.37 -12.98
C VAL A 532 21.55 13.20 -13.63
N ARG A 533 21.34 13.00 -14.93
CA ARG A 533 20.17 13.46 -15.64
C ARG A 533 19.08 12.40 -15.56
N ILE A 534 17.93 12.79 -15.05
CA ILE A 534 16.75 11.95 -14.90
C ILE A 534 15.70 12.48 -15.86
N SER A 535 15.30 11.67 -16.84
CA SER A 535 14.27 12.03 -17.81
C SER A 535 13.12 11.03 -17.74
N THR A 536 11.88 11.50 -17.68
CA THR A 536 10.70 10.63 -17.55
C THR A 536 9.86 10.63 -18.83
N LEU A 537 9.31 9.47 -19.16
CA LEU A 537 8.45 9.29 -20.32
C LEU A 537 7.07 9.90 -20.04
N ARG A 538 6.60 10.80 -20.91
CA ARG A 538 5.25 11.36 -20.81
C ARG A 538 4.16 10.31 -21.02
N LEU A 539 2.96 10.58 -20.52
CA LEU A 539 1.80 9.71 -20.76
C LEU A 539 1.58 9.53 -22.28
N TYR A 540 1.28 8.30 -22.70
CA TYR A 540 1.17 7.88 -24.12
C TYR A 540 2.45 7.98 -24.96
N GLY A 541 3.59 8.33 -24.37
CA GLY A 541 4.88 8.28 -25.06
C GLY A 541 5.26 6.86 -25.47
N ASP A 542 5.86 6.75 -26.66
CA ASP A 542 6.62 5.56 -27.07
C ASP A 542 7.94 5.50 -26.29
N ILE A 543 8.15 4.37 -25.61
CA ILE A 543 9.30 4.03 -24.78
C ILE A 543 10.60 3.88 -25.58
N ASN A 544 10.49 3.63 -26.89
CA ASN A 544 11.65 3.46 -27.77
C ASN A 544 12.09 4.78 -28.41
N ASN A 545 11.34 5.86 -28.21
CA ASN A 545 11.65 7.16 -28.77
C ASN A 545 12.14 8.14 -27.69
N ASN A 546 13.43 8.48 -27.72
CA ASN A 546 14.05 9.39 -26.75
C ASN A 546 13.40 10.78 -26.73
N SER A 547 12.82 11.25 -27.84
CA SER A 547 12.15 12.57 -27.90
C SER A 547 10.85 12.65 -27.08
N HIS A 548 10.33 11.51 -26.62
CA HIS A 548 9.16 11.45 -25.73
C HIS A 548 9.53 11.59 -24.24
N TYR A 549 10.81 11.51 -23.89
CA TYR A 549 11.33 11.77 -22.55
C TYR A 549 11.57 13.27 -22.35
N ARG A 550 10.47 14.04 -22.31
CA ARG A 550 10.52 15.51 -22.33
C ARG A 550 10.73 16.16 -20.97
N ASP A 551 10.34 15.48 -19.90
CA ASP A 551 10.43 16.03 -18.55
C ASP A 551 11.73 15.55 -17.91
N ALA A 552 12.71 16.44 -17.78
CA ALA A 552 14.03 16.11 -17.29
C ALA A 552 14.45 16.99 -16.11
N LEU A 553 15.21 16.40 -15.19
CA LEU A 553 15.85 17.03 -14.05
C LEU A 553 17.32 16.59 -14.03
N THR A 554 18.22 17.48 -13.59
CA THR A 554 19.61 17.10 -13.31
C THR A 554 19.86 17.23 -11.81
N THR A 555 20.50 16.23 -11.22
CA THR A 555 20.87 16.25 -9.79
C THR A 555 22.03 17.21 -9.52
N ASP A 556 22.26 17.51 -8.25
CA ASP A 556 23.51 18.13 -7.79
C ASP A 556 24.72 17.26 -8.20
N SER A 557 25.88 17.90 -8.38
CA SER A 557 27.12 17.19 -8.72
C SER A 557 27.66 16.40 -7.53
N PHE A 558 28.35 15.31 -7.81
CA PHE A 558 29.00 14.47 -6.82
C PHE A 558 30.25 13.82 -7.40
N GLU A 559 31.18 13.49 -6.52
CA GLU A 559 32.45 12.86 -6.88
C GLU A 559 32.37 11.35 -6.59
N ILE A 560 32.92 10.55 -7.49
CA ILE A 560 33.08 9.11 -7.28
C ILE A 560 34.56 8.80 -7.10
N ARG A 561 34.87 8.13 -5.99
CA ARG A 561 36.16 7.48 -5.76
C ARG A 561 35.91 6.02 -5.47
N TYR A 562 36.88 5.18 -5.81
CA TYR A 562 36.84 3.80 -5.38
C TYR A 562 37.83 3.59 -4.26
N ARG A 563 37.43 2.83 -3.25
CA ARG A 563 38.38 2.35 -2.24
C ARG A 563 39.42 1.52 -2.99
N GLU A 564 40.70 1.80 -2.74
CA GLU A 564 41.76 0.90 -3.20
C GLU A 564 41.49 -0.48 -2.60
N PRO A 565 41.70 -1.58 -3.36
CA PRO A 565 41.72 -2.88 -2.72
C PRO A 565 42.72 -2.80 -1.58
N MET A 566 42.30 -3.10 -0.34
CA MET A 566 43.25 -3.27 0.75
C MET A 566 44.12 -4.48 0.39
N MET A 567 45.17 -4.27 -0.39
CA MET A 567 46.31 -5.16 -0.44
C MET A 567 47.14 -4.92 0.83
N ASN A 568 46.58 -5.27 1.98
CA ASN A 568 47.38 -5.54 3.17
C ASN A 568 47.86 -6.99 3.06
N LEU A 569 48.95 -7.19 2.33
CA LEU A 569 49.74 -8.42 2.33
C LEU A 569 50.33 -8.76 3.73
N GLN A 570 50.06 -7.94 4.76
CA GLN A 570 50.42 -8.19 6.16
C GLN A 570 49.25 -8.68 7.04
N GLU A 571 47.98 -8.52 6.64
CA GLU A 571 46.84 -9.05 7.43
C GLU A 571 46.45 -10.47 7.04
N LEU A 572 46.82 -10.94 5.84
CA LEU A 572 46.76 -12.38 5.48
C LEU A 572 47.73 -13.24 6.32
N ALA A 573 48.82 -12.65 6.82
CA ALA A 573 49.77 -13.32 7.71
C ALA A 573 49.41 -13.21 9.20
N MET A 574 48.53 -12.28 9.60
CA MET A 574 48.08 -12.14 11.00
C MET A 574 46.63 -12.59 11.25
N GLY A 575 45.91 -13.04 10.21
CA GLY A 575 44.61 -13.73 10.34
C GLY A 575 44.71 -15.22 10.66
N HIS A 576 45.87 -15.86 10.45
CA HIS A 576 46.09 -17.28 10.74
C HIS A 576 46.64 -17.57 12.16
N ALA A 577 46.89 -16.53 12.98
CA ALA A 577 47.51 -16.69 14.30
C ALA A 577 46.57 -16.37 15.50
N ARG A 578 45.26 -16.18 15.28
CA ARG A 578 44.26 -15.95 16.36
C ARG A 578 43.21 -17.04 16.55
N TYR A 579 43.38 -18.20 15.92
CA TYR A 579 42.53 -19.38 16.16
C TYR A 579 43.31 -20.65 16.61
N GLY A 580 44.61 -20.51 16.91
CA GLY A 580 45.48 -21.66 17.26
C GLY A 580 45.93 -21.75 18.73
N HIS A 581 45.75 -20.72 19.55
CA HIS A 581 46.46 -20.63 20.85
C HIS A 581 45.62 -20.74 22.12
N VAL A 582 44.33 -21.10 22.03
CA VAL A 582 43.50 -21.38 23.22
C VAL A 582 43.10 -22.87 23.34
N CYS A 583 43.36 -23.70 22.32
CA CYS A 583 43.03 -25.13 22.34
C CYS A 583 44.20 -26.08 22.63
N SER A 584 45.41 -25.57 22.86
CA SER A 584 46.59 -26.42 23.15
C SER A 584 46.87 -26.65 24.65
N MET A 585 46.08 -26.06 25.56
CA MET A 585 46.26 -26.18 27.02
C MET A 585 45.11 -26.85 27.78
N LEU A 586 44.33 -27.74 27.15
CA LEU A 586 43.24 -28.45 27.84
C LEU A 586 43.33 -29.97 27.65
N THR A 587 43.16 -30.70 28.76
CA THR A 587 43.28 -32.17 28.83
C THR A 587 42.12 -32.88 28.13
N ARG A 588 42.34 -34.16 27.82
CA ARG A 588 41.50 -34.99 26.92
C ARG A 588 40.01 -35.09 27.34
N SER A 589 39.63 -34.75 28.58
CA SER A 589 38.23 -34.76 29.03
C SER A 589 37.47 -33.45 28.75
N GLN A 590 38.15 -32.34 28.43
CA GLN A 590 37.49 -31.05 28.14
C GLN A 590 37.20 -30.79 26.65
N ARG A 591 37.63 -31.67 25.73
CA ARG A 591 37.36 -31.53 24.28
C ARG A 591 35.92 -31.84 23.85
N ARG A 592 35.04 -32.30 24.73
CA ARG A 592 33.64 -32.64 24.38
C ARG A 592 32.63 -31.50 24.56
N HIS A 593 33.04 -30.32 25.03
CA HIS A 593 32.09 -29.22 25.34
C HIS A 593 32.35 -27.90 24.59
N CYS A 594 33.24 -27.87 23.59
CA CYS A 594 33.51 -26.65 22.78
C CYS A 594 32.88 -26.65 21.38
N TRP A 595 31.98 -27.59 21.06
CA TRP A 595 31.23 -27.60 19.78
C TRP A 595 29.75 -27.26 19.94
N PHE A 596 29.32 -26.87 21.15
CA PHE A 596 27.95 -26.52 21.47
C PHE A 596 27.95 -25.18 22.21
N ASP A 597 28.15 -24.08 21.47
CA ASP A 597 27.70 -22.74 21.85
C ASP A 597 28.08 -21.75 20.75
N LEU A 598 27.26 -21.66 19.70
CA LEU A 598 27.07 -20.40 18.97
C LEU A 598 25.80 -20.30 18.11
N ASP A 599 25.01 -21.37 17.94
CA ASP A 599 23.80 -21.35 17.08
C ASP A 599 22.45 -21.53 17.81
N VAL A 600 22.42 -21.54 19.15
CA VAL A 600 21.18 -21.89 19.89
C VAL A 600 20.35 -20.69 20.37
N LEU A 601 20.85 -19.45 20.26
CA LEU A 601 20.13 -18.27 20.77
C LEU A 601 19.10 -17.63 19.81
N CYS A 602 18.94 -18.14 18.59
CA CYS A 602 17.88 -17.72 17.66
C CYS A 602 16.75 -18.75 17.45
N LEU A 603 16.79 -19.91 18.13
CA LEU A 603 15.88 -21.04 17.88
C LEU A 603 14.85 -21.30 19.00
N LEU A 604 14.65 -20.36 19.91
CA LEU A 604 13.62 -20.46 20.97
C LEU A 604 12.26 -19.85 20.59
N ASP A 605 12.01 -19.58 19.31
CA ASP A 605 10.66 -19.30 18.78
C ASP A 605 10.27 -20.41 17.79
N GLY A 606 9.65 -21.48 18.31
CA GLY A 606 9.20 -22.67 17.57
C GLY A 606 8.20 -22.42 16.44
N VAL A 607 7.79 -21.17 16.19
CA VAL A 607 6.89 -20.77 15.11
C VAL A 607 7.66 -20.44 13.81
N SER A 608 8.95 -20.11 13.90
CA SER A 608 9.73 -19.62 12.74
C SER A 608 10.26 -20.73 11.83
N ALA A 609 10.59 -21.91 12.37
CA ALA A 609 11.15 -23.02 11.58
C ALA A 609 10.19 -23.55 10.50
N GLY A 610 8.87 -23.50 10.75
CA GLY A 610 7.86 -23.88 9.75
C GLY A 610 7.83 -22.95 8.53
N GLN A 611 8.03 -21.64 8.72
CA GLN A 611 8.02 -20.68 7.61
C GLN A 611 9.23 -20.85 6.67
N TYR A 612 10.40 -21.20 7.21
CA TYR A 612 11.59 -21.45 6.39
C TYR A 612 11.52 -22.77 5.62
N PHE A 613 10.83 -23.79 6.13
CA PHE A 613 10.62 -25.06 5.41
C PHE A 613 9.67 -24.89 4.22
N TYR A 614 8.59 -24.11 4.38
CA TYR A 614 7.69 -23.76 3.26
C TYR A 614 8.37 -22.85 2.22
N ALA A 615 9.25 -21.94 2.65
CA ALA A 615 10.04 -21.10 1.74
C ALA A 615 11.09 -21.92 0.94
N GLY A 616 11.71 -22.93 1.57
CA GLY A 616 12.63 -23.85 0.90
C GLY A 616 11.93 -24.77 -0.11
N LEU A 617 10.75 -25.32 0.22
CA LEU A 617 9.96 -26.14 -0.71
C LEU A 617 9.42 -25.34 -1.91
N LEU A 618 9.08 -24.06 -1.72
CA LEU A 618 8.69 -23.17 -2.84
C LEU A 618 9.87 -22.78 -3.73
N GLN A 619 11.11 -22.83 -3.22
CA GLN A 619 12.32 -22.66 -4.03
C GLN A 619 12.62 -23.89 -4.89
N LEU A 620 12.15 -25.08 -4.51
CA LEU A 620 12.32 -26.31 -5.30
C LEU A 620 11.44 -26.37 -6.56
N ASP A 621 10.21 -25.86 -6.54
CA ASP A 621 9.39 -25.78 -7.76
C ASP A 621 10.05 -24.86 -8.81
N ALA A 622 10.81 -23.84 -8.37
CA ALA A 622 11.57 -22.97 -9.25
C ALA A 622 12.91 -23.58 -9.74
N VAL A 623 13.39 -24.66 -9.11
CA VAL A 623 14.66 -25.34 -9.48
C VAL A 623 14.41 -26.63 -10.28
N ASN A 624 13.24 -27.27 -10.13
CA ASN A 624 12.90 -28.52 -10.82
C ASN A 624 12.04 -28.36 -12.10
N GLU A 625 11.45 -27.20 -12.38
CA GLU A 625 10.91 -26.91 -13.72
C GLU A 625 12.05 -26.57 -14.69
N GLU A 626 12.64 -27.64 -15.22
CA GLU A 626 13.30 -27.77 -16.52
C GLU A 626 13.97 -26.51 -17.13
N CYS A 627 15.31 -26.57 -17.11
CA CYS A 627 16.21 -26.09 -18.15
C CYS A 627 15.91 -26.70 -19.55
N TYR A 628 14.64 -26.83 -19.98
CA TYR A 628 14.27 -27.32 -21.29
C TYR A 628 13.02 -26.60 -21.81
N CYS A 629 13.22 -25.40 -22.39
CA CYS A 629 12.41 -24.85 -23.49
C CYS A 629 13.23 -23.76 -24.18
N ASP A 630 13.36 -23.86 -25.49
CA ASP A 630 14.21 -23.06 -26.36
C ASP A 630 13.92 -21.54 -26.32
N GLY A 631 15.00 -20.76 -26.28
CA GLY A 631 15.05 -19.39 -26.78
C GLY A 631 14.59 -18.28 -25.82
N VAL A 632 15.56 -17.58 -25.23
CA VAL A 632 15.44 -16.28 -24.53
C VAL A 632 14.96 -16.35 -23.07
N LEU A 633 15.84 -16.85 -22.18
CA LEU A 633 15.91 -16.43 -20.78
C LEU A 633 17.35 -16.62 -20.25
N HIS A 634 17.71 -15.76 -19.31
CA HIS A 634 19.07 -15.47 -18.82
C HIS A 634 19.89 -16.70 -18.39
N ARG A 635 21.20 -16.65 -18.64
CA ARG A 635 22.19 -17.44 -17.89
C ARG A 635 22.13 -17.03 -16.42
N CYS A 636 21.65 -17.92 -15.56
CA CYS A 636 21.86 -17.82 -14.12
C CYS A 636 23.37 -17.93 -13.83
N TYR A 637 23.96 -16.85 -13.33
CA TYR A 637 25.28 -16.89 -12.70
C TYR A 637 25.07 -17.23 -11.22
N ASP A 638 25.04 -18.53 -10.94
CA ASP A 638 25.43 -19.13 -9.66
C ASP A 638 25.78 -20.59 -9.96
N SER A 639 26.90 -20.81 -10.66
CA SER A 639 27.39 -22.16 -10.88
C SER A 639 28.40 -22.52 -9.79
N LEU A 640 27.93 -23.22 -8.75
CA LEU A 640 28.75 -24.24 -8.07
C LEU A 640 29.10 -25.42 -9.02
N GLY A 641 28.93 -25.23 -10.34
CA GLY A 641 29.19 -26.20 -11.38
C GLY A 641 28.47 -27.52 -11.11
N ARG A 642 29.19 -28.62 -11.30
CA ARG A 642 28.69 -29.99 -11.04
C ARG A 642 28.35 -30.27 -9.57
N TRP A 643 28.73 -29.38 -8.65
CA TRP A 643 28.51 -29.54 -7.21
C TRP A 643 27.30 -28.77 -6.68
N GLY A 644 26.68 -27.90 -7.48
CA GLY A 644 25.49 -27.14 -7.05
C GLY A 644 24.33 -28.06 -6.66
N LEU A 645 23.98 -29.00 -7.53
CA LEU A 645 22.90 -29.95 -7.28
C LEU A 645 23.20 -30.87 -6.07
N PRO A 646 24.39 -31.51 -5.95
CA PRO A 646 24.73 -32.29 -4.76
C PRO A 646 24.69 -31.50 -3.44
N ILE A 647 25.14 -30.24 -3.43
CA ILE A 647 25.17 -29.41 -2.22
C ILE A 647 23.77 -28.97 -1.81
N SER A 648 22.91 -28.61 -2.78
CA SER A 648 21.50 -28.31 -2.50
C SER A 648 20.78 -29.55 -1.95
N MET A 649 20.98 -30.72 -2.56
CA MET A 649 20.40 -31.98 -2.07
C MET A 649 20.91 -32.36 -0.67
N ALA A 650 22.20 -32.17 -0.39
CA ALA A 650 22.76 -32.43 0.93
C ALA A 650 22.24 -31.44 1.99
N SER A 651 22.08 -30.17 1.62
CA SER A 651 21.52 -29.14 2.50
C SER A 651 20.05 -29.41 2.81
N GLU A 652 19.26 -29.82 1.81
CA GLU A 652 17.87 -30.24 2.02
C GLU A 652 17.76 -31.49 2.86
N ALA A 653 18.58 -32.51 2.60
CA ALA A 653 18.61 -33.71 3.44
C ALA A 653 18.91 -33.36 4.91
N PHE A 654 19.85 -32.44 5.14
CA PHE A 654 20.17 -31.95 6.47
C PHE A 654 19.01 -31.16 7.11
N LEU A 655 18.35 -30.27 6.35
CA LEU A 655 17.19 -29.51 6.83
C LEU A 655 15.99 -30.40 7.12
N VAL A 656 15.75 -31.45 6.33
CA VAL A 656 14.71 -32.46 6.58
C VAL A 656 14.99 -33.20 7.89
N VAL A 657 16.26 -33.58 8.13
CA VAL A 657 16.66 -34.25 9.39
C VAL A 657 16.47 -33.32 10.59
N ILE A 658 16.91 -32.06 10.50
CA ILE A 658 16.70 -31.07 11.57
C ILE A 658 15.22 -30.81 11.78
N PHE A 659 14.44 -30.66 10.72
CA PHE A 659 13.00 -30.46 10.83
C PHE A 659 12.34 -31.63 11.54
N ILE A 660 12.70 -32.88 11.22
CA ILE A 660 12.13 -34.04 11.90
C ILE A 660 12.51 -34.07 13.38
N LEU A 661 13.78 -33.81 13.70
CA LEU A 661 14.26 -33.82 15.08
C LEU A 661 13.67 -32.67 15.91
N ALA A 662 13.59 -31.46 15.35
CA ALA A 662 13.07 -30.27 16.04
C ALA A 662 11.54 -30.22 16.10
N ALA A 663 10.86 -30.66 15.04
CA ALA A 663 9.40 -30.60 14.97
C ALA A 663 8.73 -31.78 15.67
N PHE A 664 9.36 -32.95 15.78
CA PHE A 664 8.68 -34.16 16.25
C PHE A 664 9.32 -34.87 17.45
N MET A 665 10.56 -34.56 17.88
CA MET A 665 11.08 -35.12 19.14
C MET A 665 10.70 -34.26 20.35
N PRO A 666 10.32 -34.87 21.49
CA PRO A 666 10.12 -34.16 22.74
C PRO A 666 11.48 -33.78 23.37
N GLY A 667 11.57 -32.56 23.91
CA GLY A 667 12.79 -32.09 24.62
C GLY A 667 13.06 -32.79 25.96
N ASN A 668 12.17 -33.68 26.41
CA ASN A 668 12.28 -34.42 27.66
C ASN A 668 11.93 -35.91 27.42
N PRO A 669 12.73 -36.88 27.89
CA PRO A 669 12.50 -38.31 27.65
C PRO A 669 11.19 -38.92 28.21
N ASN A 670 10.32 -38.18 28.92
CA ASN A 670 8.97 -38.61 29.32
C ASN A 670 8.04 -37.39 29.55
N PRO A 671 7.44 -36.78 28.50
CA PRO A 671 6.60 -35.60 28.66
C PRO A 671 5.21 -35.96 29.22
N THR A 672 4.69 -35.14 30.14
CA THR A 672 3.27 -35.19 30.51
C THR A 672 2.39 -34.64 29.37
N ALA A 673 1.07 -34.91 29.36
CA ALA A 673 0.18 -34.47 28.27
C ALA A 673 0.23 -32.95 27.95
N PRO A 674 0.40 -32.02 28.91
CA PRO A 674 0.63 -30.60 28.63
C PRO A 674 2.00 -30.29 28.01
N GLU A 675 2.98 -31.15 28.21
CA GLU A 675 4.39 -30.98 27.77
C GLU A 675 4.68 -31.73 26.46
N MET A 676 3.68 -32.45 25.92
CA MET A 676 3.82 -33.18 24.66
C MET A 676 4.03 -32.22 23.50
N ASN A 677 4.92 -32.57 22.56
CA ASN A 677 5.09 -31.82 21.33
C ASN A 677 3.90 -32.07 20.39
N TRP A 678 2.91 -31.18 20.41
CA TRP A 678 1.68 -31.26 19.61
C TRP A 678 1.87 -30.96 18.12
N ASN A 679 3.09 -30.63 17.66
CA ASN A 679 3.37 -30.34 16.25
C ASN A 679 3.08 -31.54 15.34
N ILE A 680 3.26 -32.78 15.82
CA ILE A 680 2.90 -33.98 15.05
C ILE A 680 1.40 -34.01 14.71
N LEU A 681 0.55 -33.57 15.63
CA LEU A 681 -0.89 -33.50 15.42
C LEU A 681 -1.25 -32.33 14.49
N MET A 682 -0.65 -31.15 14.71
CA MET A 682 -0.92 -29.95 13.91
C MET A 682 -0.50 -30.09 12.46
N HIS A 683 0.61 -30.76 12.16
CA HIS A 683 1.06 -30.96 10.77
C HIS A 683 0.53 -32.26 10.16
N GLY A 684 0.45 -33.34 10.94
CA GLY A 684 -0.01 -34.63 10.47
C GLY A 684 -1.49 -34.65 10.10
N ALA A 685 -2.36 -34.04 10.91
CA ALA A 685 -3.80 -34.09 10.66
C ALA A 685 -4.22 -33.35 9.37
N PRO A 686 -3.76 -32.12 9.08
CA PRO A 686 -4.07 -31.45 7.82
C PRO A 686 -3.46 -32.14 6.60
N ALA A 687 -2.24 -32.69 6.71
CA ALA A 687 -1.60 -33.42 5.62
C ALA A 687 -2.37 -34.69 5.27
N LEU A 688 -2.76 -35.48 6.27
CA LEU A 688 -3.57 -36.68 6.10
C LEU A 688 -4.95 -36.33 5.51
N PHE A 689 -5.60 -35.29 6.05
CA PHE A 689 -6.88 -34.82 5.52
C PHE A 689 -6.78 -34.38 4.06
N SER A 690 -5.71 -33.66 3.70
CA SER A 690 -5.46 -33.20 2.33
C SER A 690 -5.18 -34.37 1.38
N LEU A 691 -4.43 -35.38 1.84
CA LEU A 691 -4.17 -36.59 1.05
C LEU A 691 -5.46 -37.38 0.80
N VAL A 692 -6.27 -37.58 1.85
CA VAL A 692 -7.58 -38.22 1.75
C VAL A 692 -8.48 -37.43 0.80
N TYR A 693 -8.56 -36.11 0.96
CA TYR A 693 -9.32 -35.25 0.05
C TYR A 693 -8.83 -35.36 -1.40
N TYR A 694 -7.51 -35.37 -1.62
CA TYR A 694 -6.92 -35.50 -2.95
C TYR A 694 -7.28 -36.84 -3.59
N VAL A 695 -7.09 -37.96 -2.89
CA VAL A 695 -7.38 -39.31 -3.42
C VAL A 695 -8.87 -39.48 -3.73
N PHE A 696 -9.76 -39.06 -2.83
CA PHE A 696 -11.20 -39.31 -3.00
C PHE A 696 -11.93 -38.25 -3.84
N ARG A 697 -11.40 -37.03 -3.97
CA ARG A 697 -12.13 -35.92 -4.60
C ARG A 697 -11.26 -35.03 -5.49
N GLY A 698 -10.04 -34.70 -5.07
CA GLY A 698 -9.12 -33.84 -5.81
C GLY A 698 -8.73 -34.44 -7.16
N ALA A 699 -8.24 -35.68 -7.19
CA ALA A 699 -7.77 -36.36 -8.40
C ALA A 699 -8.85 -36.56 -9.47
N HIS A 700 -10.12 -36.58 -9.08
CA HIS A 700 -11.25 -36.74 -10.00
C HIS A 700 -11.85 -35.42 -10.53
N ARG A 701 -11.51 -34.27 -9.92
CA ARG A 701 -12.04 -32.95 -10.32
C ARG A 701 -10.98 -31.92 -10.69
N TYR A 702 -9.74 -32.16 -10.32
CA TYR A 702 -8.63 -31.24 -10.53
C TYR A 702 -7.84 -31.66 -11.77
N GLU A 703 -8.04 -30.93 -12.87
CA GLU A 703 -7.11 -30.95 -14.00
C GLU A 703 -5.99 -29.94 -13.71
N GLY A 704 -4.77 -30.45 -13.53
CA GLY A 704 -3.59 -29.60 -13.28
C GLY A 704 -3.24 -28.72 -14.48
N PRO A 705 -2.63 -27.54 -14.26
CA PRO A 705 -2.31 -26.56 -15.32
C PRO A 705 -1.37 -27.09 -16.41
N VAL A 706 -0.59 -28.14 -16.14
CA VAL A 706 0.34 -28.77 -17.10
C VAL A 706 -0.41 -29.45 -18.27
N ALA A 707 -1.69 -29.79 -18.11
CA ALA A 707 -2.50 -30.36 -19.20
C ALA A 707 -2.81 -29.34 -20.32
N TYR A 708 -2.74 -28.03 -20.04
CA TYR A 708 -3.01 -26.98 -21.04
C TYR A 708 -1.80 -26.65 -21.92
N VAL A 709 -0.58 -26.93 -21.44
CA VAL A 709 0.66 -26.64 -22.18
C VAL A 709 0.83 -27.62 -23.36
N ARG A 710 0.52 -28.91 -23.17
CA ARG A 710 0.64 -29.93 -24.25
C ARG A 710 -0.38 -29.78 -25.39
N ARG A 711 -1.51 -29.07 -25.19
CA ARG A 711 -2.46 -28.80 -26.30
C ARG A 711 -2.04 -27.64 -27.19
N LEU A 712 -1.18 -26.73 -26.72
CA LEU A 712 -0.69 -25.60 -27.51
C LEU A 712 0.40 -26.02 -28.50
N GLU A 713 1.23 -27.00 -28.14
CA GLU A 713 2.30 -27.52 -29.02
C GLU A 713 1.73 -28.20 -30.28
N HIS A 714 0.58 -28.88 -30.18
CA HIS A 714 -0.04 -29.54 -31.33
C HIS A 714 -0.75 -28.58 -32.31
N CYS A 715 -1.07 -27.34 -31.92
CA CYS A 715 -1.64 -26.35 -32.83
C CYS A 715 -0.58 -25.50 -33.55
N LEU A 716 0.66 -25.42 -33.03
CA LEU A 716 1.73 -24.61 -33.61
C LEU A 716 2.61 -25.35 -34.62
N LEU A 717 2.49 -26.68 -34.72
CA LEU A 717 3.19 -27.49 -35.72
C LEU A 717 2.38 -27.70 -37.02
N GLY A 718 1.26 -27.00 -37.19
CA GLY A 718 0.33 -27.16 -38.31
C GLY A 718 -0.08 -25.88 -39.06
N LEU A 719 0.67 -24.77 -38.91
CA LEU A 719 0.49 -23.54 -39.70
C LEU A 719 1.81 -23.02 -40.25
#